data_AF-A0ABD5VIV1-F1
#
_entry.id   AF-A0ABD5VIV1-F1
#
_cell.length_a   1.000
_cell.length_b   1.000
_cell.length_c   1.000
_cell.angle_alpha   90.00
_cell.angle_beta   90.00
_cell.angle_gamma   90.00
#
_symmetry.space_group_name_H-M   'P 1'
#
loop_
_entity.id
_entity.type
_entity.pdbx_description
1 polymer ?
#
loop_
_entity_poly.entity_id
_entity_poly.type
_entity_poly.pdbx_seq_one_letter_code
_entity_poly.pdbx_strand_id
1 'polypeptide(L)'
;MEFPDKLRSSTALLVALLVVCSSAASVTALAGATTAPASGASTASVGATTPADNDTVESADEIFVHENGDAVLVYEQNDSEAGTSTSTATGHLGLNVTEGLMHVLVRDDIEDGTNVTGGAQVVLTSSSLVGNGSFQAPRPENLESLDVDVSAKRTESDASARANFDMTYVDDSEYSMTSTVESASTEGQLSVAANEFSTSGSANVQYAEDLGTVQHREYTLEEGTNQYRLQASEEYYVSSYFASQWDTEENATETIEQQYASIASALGGSADVRVSSYSFTEADDGRMLLDIEYQIVYSNIDDALGQQVAQSITSAEDVEVSTETAEAVGDAVAELNVDRVHAKLDAEGKSMQASWDVQLSGYEPLVDAGFDLAEEASDDENVTEQIETARTNYEAMKASDFVQTYSWEGSVSSPSEDAVRVQGSFQFDTQNYEAYVAELESRDVPTGGSVSFSATAQTEGEEVVAEMEYSVEQENLVDGALDSFMESADSASTGTGANTDSVKRFVEAFQRSEFEKAKMNVNVGSDEVTFQAGASFENMTSFRAVMQDEFGGDIASMNANLGEDSKAYVAVEGAFGENASESEVRAHEAVGEDTEVHLPGDWDPASQSFPKMDQEEARDYLGIEEPETSDGTDSGTEGTGSGGLPGFGVPAAFAAVAAVSALLLGRLRSRDE
;
A
#
# COMPACT_ATOMS: atom_id res chain seq x y z
N MET A 1 -26.66 -39.72 11.62
CA MET A 1 -25.66 -40.44 10.79
C MET A 1 -24.53 -39.43 10.65
N GLU A 2 -23.73 -39.36 11.71
CA GLU A 2 -22.70 -38.34 11.93
C GLU A 2 -21.37 -38.95 11.49
N PHE A 3 -20.66 -38.25 10.61
CA PHE A 3 -19.31 -38.60 10.18
C PHE A 3 -18.31 -38.23 11.31
N PRO A 4 -17.35 -39.10 11.67
CA PRO A 4 -16.49 -38.88 12.82
C PRO A 4 -15.27 -38.00 12.50
N ASP A 5 -14.79 -37.32 13.55
CA ASP A 5 -13.71 -36.32 13.72
C ASP A 5 -12.31 -36.60 13.11
N LYS A 6 -12.14 -37.56 12.19
CA LYS A 6 -10.84 -37.91 11.58
C LYS A 6 -10.40 -36.96 10.47
N LEU A 7 -11.34 -36.18 9.93
CA LEU A 7 -11.10 -35.07 9.01
C LEU A 7 -10.74 -33.75 9.74
N ARG A 8 -10.14 -33.78 10.93
CA ARG A 8 -9.68 -32.57 11.62
C ARG A 8 -8.16 -32.51 11.85
N SER A 9 -7.46 -33.64 11.96
CA SER A 9 -5.99 -33.67 12.18
C SER A 9 -5.19 -33.83 10.87
N SER A 10 -5.66 -34.65 9.92
CA SER A 10 -5.13 -34.63 8.53
C SER A 10 -5.50 -33.34 7.81
N THR A 11 -6.65 -32.76 8.14
CA THR A 11 -7.07 -31.43 7.69
C THR A 11 -6.30 -30.33 8.41
N ALA A 12 -5.75 -30.54 9.61
CA ALA A 12 -4.85 -29.57 10.25
C ALA A 12 -3.45 -29.59 9.62
N LEU A 13 -2.96 -30.74 9.16
CA LEU A 13 -1.72 -30.82 8.37
C LEU A 13 -1.93 -30.29 6.94
N LEU A 14 -3.07 -30.59 6.31
CA LEU A 14 -3.46 -30.05 5.00
C LEU A 14 -3.79 -28.56 5.08
N VAL A 15 -4.34 -28.06 6.20
CA VAL A 15 -4.56 -26.63 6.49
C VAL A 15 -3.26 -25.96 6.91
N ALA A 16 -2.33 -26.61 7.59
CA ALA A 16 -1.00 -26.06 7.85
C ALA A 16 -0.17 -25.99 6.56
N LEU A 17 -0.23 -27.02 5.71
CA LEU A 17 0.35 -27.00 4.36
C LEU A 17 -0.39 -26.02 3.46
N LEU A 18 -1.72 -25.88 3.54
CA LEU A 18 -2.49 -24.84 2.83
C LEU A 18 -2.30 -23.46 3.44
N VAL A 19 -1.89 -23.29 4.69
CA VAL A 19 -1.57 -22.00 5.32
C VAL A 19 -0.15 -21.58 4.98
N VAL A 20 0.78 -22.53 4.89
CA VAL A 20 2.15 -22.33 4.38
C VAL A 20 2.16 -22.16 2.85
N CYS A 21 1.31 -22.90 2.12
CA CYS A 21 1.10 -22.72 0.68
C CYS A 21 0.16 -21.57 0.37
N SER A 22 -0.74 -21.12 1.26
CA SER A 22 -1.52 -19.88 1.05
C SER A 22 -0.77 -18.64 1.50
N SER A 23 0.21 -18.73 2.39
CA SER A 23 1.20 -17.66 2.58
C SER A 23 2.19 -17.62 1.41
N ALA A 24 2.61 -18.76 0.85
CA ALA A 24 3.40 -18.77 -0.39
C ALA A 24 2.58 -18.33 -1.63
N ALA A 25 1.30 -18.69 -1.73
CA ALA A 25 0.39 -18.31 -2.83
C ALA A 25 -0.14 -16.87 -2.72
N SER A 26 -0.30 -16.33 -1.50
CA SER A 26 -0.53 -14.89 -1.31
C SER A 26 0.74 -14.08 -1.49
N VAL A 27 1.92 -14.68 -1.37
CA VAL A 27 3.20 -14.04 -1.75
C VAL A 27 3.48 -14.18 -3.26
N THR A 28 2.98 -15.20 -3.96
CA THR A 28 2.99 -15.20 -5.44
C THR A 28 2.01 -14.17 -6.01
N ALA A 29 0.92 -13.86 -5.30
CA ALA A 29 0.08 -12.70 -5.62
C ALA A 29 0.81 -11.36 -5.39
N LEU A 30 1.84 -11.29 -4.52
CA LEU A 30 2.72 -10.13 -4.41
C LEU A 30 3.86 -10.12 -5.44
N ALA A 31 4.20 -11.25 -6.04
CA ALA A 31 5.27 -11.38 -7.04
C ALA A 31 4.78 -11.15 -8.49
N GLY A 32 3.46 -11.02 -8.73
CA GLY A 32 2.92 -10.88 -10.09
C GLY A 32 1.54 -10.23 -10.24
N ALA A 33 0.90 -9.73 -9.18
CA ALA A 33 -0.36 -9.00 -9.30
C ALA A 33 -0.34 -7.70 -8.47
N THR A 34 -0.27 -6.57 -9.15
CA THR A 34 -0.37 -5.21 -8.58
C THR A 34 -1.79 -4.85 -8.12
N THR A 35 -2.67 -5.80 -7.88
CA THR A 35 -4.07 -5.54 -7.52
C THR A 35 -4.41 -6.11 -6.14
N ALA A 36 -4.41 -5.25 -5.12
CA ALA A 36 -5.25 -5.49 -3.95
C ALA A 36 -6.71 -5.25 -4.35
N PRO A 37 -7.67 -6.12 -3.94
CA PRO A 37 -9.08 -5.83 -4.11
C PRO A 37 -9.43 -4.56 -3.34
N ALA A 38 -10.18 -3.66 -3.97
CA ALA A 38 -10.74 -2.46 -3.35
C ALA A 38 -11.71 -2.83 -2.21
N SER A 39 -11.17 -3.22 -1.05
CA SER A 39 -11.94 -3.35 0.18
C SER A 39 -12.09 -1.96 0.78
N GLY A 40 -13.30 -1.41 0.65
CA GLY A 40 -13.67 -0.05 1.02
C GLY A 40 -13.19 0.36 2.42
N ALA A 41 -12.07 1.08 2.46
CA ALA A 41 -11.86 2.08 3.49
C ALA A 41 -12.83 3.22 3.17
N SER A 42 -13.88 3.34 3.96
CA SER A 42 -14.73 4.53 3.96
C SER A 42 -13.84 5.72 4.26
N THR A 43 -13.39 6.42 3.22
CA THR A 43 -12.99 7.81 3.34
C THR A 43 -14.14 8.50 4.04
N ALA A 44 -13.92 8.93 5.28
CA ALA A 44 -14.76 9.95 5.86
C ALA A 44 -14.72 11.09 4.86
N SER A 45 -15.80 11.26 4.12
CA SER A 45 -15.99 12.37 3.20
C SER A 45 -15.93 13.61 4.07
N VAL A 46 -14.74 14.22 4.17
CA VAL A 46 -14.67 15.66 4.40
C VAL A 46 -15.50 16.21 3.26
N GLY A 47 -16.65 16.79 3.59
CA GLY A 47 -17.53 17.44 2.64
C GLY A 47 -16.82 18.66 2.07
N ALA A 48 -15.78 18.44 1.26
CA ALA A 48 -15.44 19.36 0.21
C ALA A 48 -16.66 19.33 -0.70
N THR A 49 -17.51 20.34 -0.53
CA THR A 49 -18.45 20.74 -1.55
C THR A 49 -17.66 20.87 -2.84
N THR A 50 -17.67 19.83 -3.67
CA THR A 50 -17.47 19.98 -5.11
C THR A 50 -18.33 21.18 -5.49
N PRO A 51 -17.81 22.21 -6.17
CA PRO A 51 -18.67 23.19 -6.80
C PRO A 51 -19.59 22.39 -7.71
N ALA A 52 -20.83 22.21 -7.26
CA ALA A 52 -21.87 21.62 -8.07
C ALA A 52 -22.00 22.52 -9.29
N ASP A 53 -22.22 21.92 -10.46
CA ASP A 53 -22.58 22.59 -11.72
C ASP A 53 -23.39 23.86 -11.43
N ASN A 54 -22.72 25.01 -11.45
CA ASN A 54 -23.35 26.30 -11.43
C ASN A 54 -22.78 27.03 -12.63
N ASP A 55 -23.40 26.82 -13.79
CA ASP A 55 -23.17 27.55 -15.06
C ASP A 55 -23.51 29.06 -14.93
N THR A 56 -23.41 29.63 -13.73
CA THR A 56 -23.62 31.04 -13.42
C THR A 56 -22.62 31.43 -12.36
N VAL A 57 -21.67 32.29 -12.73
CA VAL A 57 -20.79 32.98 -11.80
C VAL A 57 -21.64 33.69 -10.75
N GLU A 58 -21.33 33.47 -9.48
CA GLU A 58 -22.02 34.20 -8.41
C GLU A 58 -21.79 35.70 -8.60
N SER A 59 -22.88 36.47 -8.55
CA SER A 59 -22.79 37.93 -8.69
C SER A 59 -22.06 38.51 -7.47
N ALA A 60 -21.14 39.44 -7.70
CA ALA A 60 -20.46 40.13 -6.62
C ALA A 60 -21.43 41.00 -5.80
N ASP A 61 -21.14 41.21 -4.52
CA ASP A 61 -21.91 42.11 -3.65
C ASP A 61 -21.57 43.57 -3.98
N GLU A 62 -20.29 43.88 -4.20
CA GLU A 62 -19.82 45.20 -4.65
C GLU A 62 -18.84 45.07 -5.82
N ILE A 63 -18.82 46.08 -6.70
CA ILE A 63 -17.81 46.21 -7.76
C ILE A 63 -17.25 47.64 -7.82
N PHE A 64 -15.92 47.75 -7.82
CA PHE A 64 -15.19 49.01 -7.94
C PHE A 64 -14.46 49.09 -9.27
N VAL A 65 -14.89 50.00 -10.15
CA VAL A 65 -14.32 50.16 -11.49
C VAL A 65 -13.38 51.37 -11.53
N HIS A 66 -12.20 51.18 -12.11
CA HIS A 66 -11.16 52.18 -12.28
C HIS A 66 -11.25 52.87 -13.64
N GLU A 67 -10.66 54.06 -13.77
CA GLU A 67 -10.68 54.85 -15.02
C GLU A 67 -10.07 54.11 -16.23
N ASN A 68 -9.11 53.22 -15.97
CA ASN A 68 -8.42 52.40 -16.98
C ASN A 68 -9.19 51.13 -17.38
N GLY A 69 -10.35 50.86 -16.78
CA GLY A 69 -11.17 49.69 -17.09
C GLY A 69 -10.92 48.47 -16.19
N ASP A 70 -9.99 48.56 -15.23
CA ASP A 70 -9.77 47.51 -14.23
C ASP A 70 -10.89 47.52 -13.18
N ALA A 71 -11.22 46.36 -12.62
CA ALA A 71 -12.26 46.23 -11.63
C ALA A 71 -11.82 45.40 -10.41
N VAL A 72 -12.40 45.69 -9.26
CA VAL A 72 -12.31 44.85 -8.06
C VAL A 72 -13.72 44.39 -7.70
N LEU A 73 -13.95 43.07 -7.76
CA LEU A 73 -15.17 42.42 -7.31
C LEU A 73 -15.03 42.07 -5.82
N VAL A 74 -16.04 42.38 -5.03
CA VAL A 74 -16.09 42.09 -3.58
C VAL A 74 -17.24 41.14 -3.32
N TYR A 75 -16.93 40.04 -2.64
CA TYR A 75 -17.89 39.05 -2.18
C TYR A 75 -17.89 39.02 -0.66
N GLU A 76 -19.06 39.21 -0.06
CA GLU A 76 -19.29 39.16 1.38
C GLU A 76 -20.04 37.87 1.72
N GLN A 77 -19.43 37.04 2.57
CA GLN A 77 -20.12 35.83 3.00
C GLN A 77 -21.04 36.17 4.17
N ASN A 78 -22.34 36.26 3.89
CA ASN A 78 -23.36 36.52 4.92
C ASN A 78 -23.75 35.19 5.60
N ASP A 79 -23.30 34.98 6.83
CA ASP A 79 -23.65 33.84 7.72
C ASP A 79 -25.16 33.72 8.09
N SER A 80 -26.04 34.45 7.42
CA SER A 80 -27.39 34.71 7.89
C SER A 80 -28.48 33.78 7.34
N GLU A 81 -28.21 32.87 6.40
CA GLU A 81 -29.28 32.09 5.74
C GLU A 81 -29.29 30.56 5.93
N ALA A 82 -28.38 29.97 6.72
CA ALA A 82 -28.54 28.58 7.16
C ALA A 82 -28.08 28.42 8.62
N GLY A 83 -28.98 27.94 9.49
CA GLY A 83 -28.74 27.77 10.92
C GLY A 83 -27.76 26.64 11.28
N THR A 84 -26.55 26.71 10.75
CA THR A 84 -25.41 25.84 11.04
C THR A 84 -24.27 26.69 11.59
N SER A 85 -23.59 26.16 12.62
CA SER A 85 -22.59 26.79 13.48
C SER A 85 -21.69 27.82 12.81
N THR A 86 -21.53 29.00 13.43
CA THR A 86 -20.49 29.98 13.11
C THR A 86 -19.13 29.27 13.09
N SER A 87 -18.44 29.29 11.95
CA SER A 87 -17.11 28.68 11.84
C SER A 87 -16.11 29.52 12.65
N THR A 88 -15.36 28.88 13.54
CA THR A 88 -14.28 29.51 14.33
C THR A 88 -12.98 29.69 13.54
N ALA A 89 -12.96 29.22 12.29
CA ALA A 89 -11.79 29.32 11.44
C ALA A 89 -11.49 30.78 11.04
N THR A 90 -10.24 31.19 11.25
CA THR A 90 -9.68 32.48 10.84
C THR A 90 -8.49 32.27 9.90
N GLY A 91 -8.23 33.22 9.01
CA GLY A 91 -7.12 33.05 8.07
C GLY A 91 -7.22 33.89 6.81
N HIS A 92 -6.43 33.51 5.81
CA HIS A 92 -6.43 34.17 4.51
C HIS A 92 -6.11 33.21 3.37
N LEU A 93 -6.68 33.49 2.21
CA LEU A 93 -6.43 32.82 0.94
C LEU A 93 -5.96 33.89 -0.04
N GLY A 94 -4.78 33.72 -0.62
CA GLY A 94 -4.19 34.65 -1.57
C GLY A 94 -3.78 33.95 -2.86
N LEU A 95 -4.05 34.62 -3.98
CA LEU A 95 -3.55 34.24 -5.31
C LEU A 95 -3.04 35.49 -6.01
N ASN A 96 -1.85 35.41 -6.61
CA ASN A 96 -1.30 36.45 -7.47
C ASN A 96 -0.83 35.81 -8.79
N VAL A 97 -1.57 36.08 -9.86
CA VAL A 97 -1.33 35.50 -11.19
C VAL A 97 -0.10 36.11 -11.84
N THR A 98 0.17 37.40 -11.59
CA THR A 98 1.32 38.11 -12.18
C THR A 98 2.65 37.59 -11.64
N GLU A 99 2.69 37.30 -10.34
CA GLU A 99 3.90 36.87 -9.63
C GLU A 99 3.98 35.35 -9.49
N GLY A 100 2.96 34.62 -9.95
CA GLY A 100 2.95 33.16 -9.96
C GLY A 100 2.79 32.53 -8.58
N LEU A 101 2.11 33.19 -7.65
CA LEU A 101 2.12 32.80 -6.23
C LEU A 101 0.73 32.50 -5.69
N MET A 102 0.62 31.44 -4.90
CA MET A 102 -0.55 31.09 -4.10
C MET A 102 -0.15 30.91 -2.64
N HIS A 103 -0.98 31.38 -1.72
CA HIS A 103 -0.79 31.20 -0.28
C HIS A 103 -2.11 31.00 0.44
N VAL A 104 -2.16 30.02 1.34
CA VAL A 104 -3.33 29.69 2.14
C VAL A 104 -2.89 29.58 3.58
N LEU A 105 -3.63 30.21 4.48
CA LEU A 105 -3.46 30.08 5.91
C LEU A 105 -4.84 29.95 6.54
N VAL A 106 -5.06 28.87 7.29
CA VAL A 106 -6.29 28.63 8.05
C VAL A 106 -5.88 28.25 9.46
N ARG A 107 -6.49 28.90 10.44
CA ARG A 107 -6.38 28.59 11.87
C ARG A 107 -7.76 28.31 12.40
N ASP A 108 -7.94 27.24 13.16
CA ASP A 108 -9.22 26.92 13.77
C ASP A 108 -9.02 26.53 15.23
N ASP A 109 -9.90 27.05 16.09
CA ASP A 109 -9.93 26.75 17.51
C ASP A 109 -10.65 25.42 17.74
N ILE A 110 -10.08 24.52 18.52
CA ILE A 110 -10.70 23.23 18.85
C ILE A 110 -11.53 23.39 20.12
N GLU A 111 -12.86 23.42 19.98
CA GLU A 111 -13.81 23.69 21.07
C GLU A 111 -13.65 22.75 22.30
N ASP A 112 -13.31 21.47 22.07
CA ASP A 112 -13.13 20.46 23.12
C ASP A 112 -11.66 20.10 23.40
N GLY A 113 -10.72 20.83 22.78
CA GLY A 113 -9.30 20.51 22.76
C GLY A 113 -8.98 19.17 22.07
N THR A 114 -7.71 18.95 21.76
CA THR A 114 -7.22 17.65 21.27
C THR A 114 -6.14 17.11 22.20
N ASN A 115 -6.15 15.79 22.35
CA ASN A 115 -5.09 15.08 23.06
C ASN A 115 -3.93 14.75 22.12
N VAL A 116 -3.92 15.20 20.88
CA VAL A 116 -2.84 14.96 19.92
C VAL A 116 -2.20 16.29 19.57
N THR A 117 -0.90 16.39 19.76
CA THR A 117 -0.11 17.57 19.37
C THR A 117 0.93 17.16 18.34
N GLY A 118 1.36 18.07 17.47
CA GLY A 118 2.38 17.76 16.49
C GLY A 118 2.32 18.63 15.26
N GLY A 119 3.11 18.26 14.26
CA GLY A 119 3.05 18.90 12.96
C GLY A 119 3.63 18.04 11.86
N ALA A 120 3.21 18.35 10.65
CA ALA A 120 3.72 17.74 9.43
C ALA A 120 4.05 18.84 8.42
N GLN A 121 5.11 18.61 7.65
CA GLN A 121 5.54 19.43 6.53
C GLN A 121 5.65 18.55 5.30
N VAL A 122 5.23 19.08 4.16
CA VAL A 122 5.43 18.51 2.84
C VAL A 122 5.97 19.60 1.94
N VAL A 123 7.03 19.31 1.19
CA VAL A 123 7.64 20.18 0.19
C VAL A 123 7.68 19.38 -1.11
N LEU A 124 7.07 19.95 -2.15
CA LEU A 124 7.05 19.41 -3.50
C LEU A 124 7.82 20.37 -4.41
N THR A 125 8.68 19.82 -5.26
CA THR A 125 9.33 20.50 -6.39
C THR A 125 9.05 19.71 -7.66
N SER A 126 9.49 20.20 -8.81
CA SER A 126 9.31 19.50 -10.09
C SER A 126 9.89 18.08 -10.10
N SER A 127 10.94 17.81 -9.33
CA SER A 127 11.68 16.53 -9.33
C SER A 127 11.78 15.86 -7.96
N SER A 128 11.21 16.43 -6.90
CA SER A 128 11.26 15.85 -5.57
C SER A 128 10.04 16.14 -4.72
N LEU A 129 9.69 15.18 -3.87
CA LEU A 129 8.68 15.31 -2.85
C LEU A 129 9.30 14.86 -1.53
N VAL A 130 9.35 15.76 -0.55
CA VAL A 130 9.88 15.49 0.78
C VAL A 130 8.81 15.81 1.80
N GLY A 131 8.56 14.93 2.75
CA GLY A 131 7.72 15.26 3.88
C GLY A 131 8.23 14.66 5.18
N ASN A 132 7.94 15.35 6.25
CA ASN A 132 8.31 14.94 7.60
C ASN A 132 7.20 15.34 8.56
N GLY A 133 7.01 14.56 9.63
CA GLY A 133 6.03 14.86 10.66
C GLY A 133 6.40 14.25 11.99
N SER A 134 5.94 14.89 13.05
CA SER A 134 6.11 14.43 14.42
C SER A 134 4.81 14.70 15.16
N PHE A 135 4.25 13.65 15.78
CA PHE A 135 3.01 13.70 16.54
C PHE A 135 3.20 13.05 17.90
N GLN A 136 2.47 13.57 18.87
CA GLN A 136 2.49 13.12 20.24
C GLN A 136 1.05 12.96 20.73
N ALA A 137 0.78 11.86 21.45
CA ALA A 137 -0.52 11.60 22.06
C ALA A 137 -0.36 10.91 23.42
N PRO A 138 -1.28 11.09 24.38
CA PRO A 138 -1.29 10.35 25.63
C PRO A 138 -1.29 8.84 25.39
N ARG A 139 -0.36 8.17 26.05
CA ARG A 139 -0.25 6.72 26.02
C ARG A 139 -1.59 6.09 26.45
N PRO A 140 -2.09 5.09 25.72
CA PRO A 140 -3.20 4.27 26.19
C PRO A 140 -2.89 3.65 27.56
N GLU A 141 -3.87 3.57 28.46
CA GLU A 141 -3.66 3.09 29.84
C GLU A 141 -3.17 1.63 29.90
N ASN A 142 -3.58 0.87 28.90
CA ASN A 142 -3.26 -0.54 28.68
C ASN A 142 -1.96 -0.75 27.89
N LEU A 143 -1.31 0.30 27.40
CA LEU A 143 -0.02 0.22 26.72
C LEU A 143 1.11 0.54 27.70
N GLU A 144 1.97 -0.43 28.00
CA GLU A 144 3.12 -0.22 28.87
C GLU A 144 4.30 0.37 28.09
N SER A 145 4.65 -0.27 26.97
CA SER A 145 5.74 0.18 26.08
C SER A 145 5.39 -0.06 24.63
N LEU A 146 5.87 0.83 23.77
CA LEU A 146 5.83 0.72 22.33
C LEU A 146 7.18 1.20 21.81
N ASP A 147 7.75 0.46 20.88
CA ASP A 147 8.93 0.81 20.11
C ASP A 147 8.73 0.23 18.71
N VAL A 148 8.60 1.11 17.73
CA VAL A 148 8.39 0.77 16.33
C VAL A 148 9.40 1.56 15.53
N ASP A 149 10.13 0.89 14.64
CA ASP A 149 11.07 1.50 13.73
C ASP A 149 10.88 0.84 12.36
N VAL A 150 10.52 1.63 11.37
CA VAL A 150 10.33 1.19 9.99
C VAL A 150 11.20 2.06 9.11
N SER A 151 11.98 1.43 8.23
CA SER A 151 12.74 2.12 7.19
C SER A 151 12.63 1.36 5.87
N ALA A 152 12.46 2.10 4.77
CA ALA A 152 12.49 1.55 3.43
C ALA A 152 13.29 2.48 2.53
N LYS A 153 14.06 1.91 1.62
CA LYS A 153 14.88 2.65 0.67
C LYS A 153 14.87 1.94 -0.68
N ARG A 154 14.73 2.73 -1.74
CA ARG A 154 14.98 2.33 -3.11
C ARG A 154 15.80 3.42 -3.79
N THR A 155 16.87 3.03 -4.43
CA THR A 155 17.73 3.87 -5.28
C THR A 155 18.10 3.06 -6.51
N GLU A 156 18.74 3.66 -7.52
CA GLU A 156 19.20 2.95 -8.72
C GLU A 156 20.01 1.67 -8.43
N SER A 157 20.75 1.65 -7.32
CA SER A 157 21.62 0.52 -6.96
C SER A 157 21.12 -0.41 -5.86
N ASP A 158 20.04 -0.07 -5.14
CA ASP A 158 19.63 -0.78 -3.92
C ASP A 158 18.13 -0.67 -3.70
N ALA A 159 17.51 -1.78 -3.30
CA ALA A 159 16.17 -1.77 -2.71
C ALA A 159 16.18 -2.61 -1.43
N SER A 160 15.83 -1.99 -0.31
CA SER A 160 15.82 -2.62 1.00
C SER A 160 14.73 -2.02 1.90
N ALA A 161 14.19 -2.84 2.81
CA ALA A 161 13.29 -2.38 3.85
C ALA A 161 13.54 -3.14 5.16
N ARG A 162 13.32 -2.49 6.28
CA ARG A 162 13.43 -3.04 7.63
C ARG A 162 12.27 -2.53 8.47
N ALA A 163 11.67 -3.39 9.25
CA ALA A 163 10.67 -3.03 10.24
C ALA A 163 10.96 -3.78 11.53
N ASN A 164 11.00 -3.06 12.64
CA ASN A 164 11.14 -3.59 13.99
C ASN A 164 9.94 -3.12 14.80
N PHE A 165 9.43 -4.01 15.64
CA PHE A 165 8.27 -3.78 16.47
C PHE A 165 8.48 -4.45 17.82
N ASP A 166 8.30 -3.72 18.91
CA ASP A 166 8.29 -4.20 20.28
C ASP A 166 7.19 -3.49 21.05
N MET A 167 6.20 -4.24 21.50
CA MET A 167 5.05 -3.70 22.21
C MET A 167 4.78 -4.55 23.45
N THR A 168 4.56 -3.88 24.59
CA THR A 168 4.07 -4.50 25.81
C THR A 168 2.73 -3.89 26.17
N TYR A 169 1.72 -4.74 26.31
CA TYR A 169 0.35 -4.38 26.64
C TYR A 169 -0.09 -5.09 27.92
N VAL A 170 -0.86 -4.39 28.75
CA VAL A 170 -1.46 -4.92 29.98
C VAL A 170 -2.93 -5.21 29.71
N ASP A 171 -3.31 -6.48 29.80
CA ASP A 171 -4.68 -6.95 29.66
C ASP A 171 -5.22 -7.37 31.03
N ASP A 172 -6.01 -6.49 31.67
CA ASP A 172 -6.70 -6.78 32.93
C ASP A 172 -7.92 -7.72 32.74
N SER A 173 -8.18 -8.21 31.52
CA SER A 173 -9.31 -9.10 31.26
C SER A 173 -9.01 -10.55 31.66
N GLU A 174 -10.01 -11.23 32.24
CA GLU A 174 -9.93 -12.66 32.62
C GLU A 174 -9.76 -13.62 31.41
N TYR A 175 -9.65 -13.10 30.18
CA TYR A 175 -9.60 -13.85 28.92
C TYR A 175 -8.29 -13.65 28.15
N SER A 176 -7.16 -13.44 28.84
CA SER A 176 -5.87 -13.30 28.18
C SER A 176 -5.50 -14.58 27.40
N MET A 177 -4.93 -14.39 26.20
CA MET A 177 -4.29 -15.46 25.41
C MET A 177 -3.22 -16.23 26.20
N THR A 178 -2.72 -15.65 27.29
CA THR A 178 -1.63 -16.17 28.14
C THR A 178 -2.05 -17.34 29.03
N SER A 179 -3.36 -17.58 29.17
CA SER A 179 -3.88 -18.71 29.96
C SER A 179 -3.54 -20.10 29.38
N THR A 180 -3.27 -20.20 28.08
CA THR A 180 -2.99 -21.48 27.40
C THR A 180 -1.59 -21.51 26.76
N VAL A 181 -1.11 -20.38 26.24
CA VAL A 181 0.20 -20.26 25.57
C VAL A 181 1.11 -19.35 26.39
N GLU A 182 2.22 -19.88 26.90
CA GLU A 182 3.24 -19.13 27.65
C GLU A 182 4.06 -18.22 26.71
N SER A 183 4.44 -18.78 25.56
CA SER A 183 5.11 -18.04 24.50
C SER A 183 4.93 -18.71 23.14
N ALA A 184 5.04 -17.93 22.08
CA ALA A 184 5.19 -18.44 20.73
C ALA A 184 6.22 -17.60 19.98
N SER A 185 6.97 -18.21 19.08
CA SER A 185 7.90 -17.53 18.21
C SER A 185 7.89 -18.13 16.82
N THR A 186 8.24 -17.33 15.83
CA THR A 186 8.44 -17.74 14.45
C THR A 186 9.62 -16.98 13.87
N GLU A 187 10.39 -17.65 13.04
CA GLU A 187 11.46 -17.04 12.26
C GLU A 187 11.51 -17.71 10.90
N GLY A 188 11.98 -17.00 9.88
CA GLY A 188 12.16 -17.59 8.59
C GLY A 188 12.74 -16.65 7.56
N GLN A 189 13.02 -17.25 6.41
CA GLN A 189 13.57 -16.62 5.24
C GLN A 189 12.86 -17.16 3.99
N LEU A 190 12.68 -16.28 3.01
CA LEU A 190 12.19 -16.57 1.68
C LEU A 190 13.13 -15.88 0.68
N SER A 191 13.58 -16.63 -0.33
CA SER A 191 14.38 -16.11 -1.43
C SER A 191 13.72 -16.45 -2.76
N VAL A 192 13.58 -15.44 -3.61
CA VAL A 192 12.96 -15.56 -4.94
C VAL A 192 13.95 -15.01 -5.97
N ALA A 193 14.24 -15.82 -6.99
CA ALA A 193 15.04 -15.46 -8.16
C ALA A 193 14.30 -15.93 -9.42
N ALA A 194 14.77 -15.62 -10.63
CA ALA A 194 14.07 -16.04 -11.85
C ALA A 194 13.82 -17.55 -11.94
N ASN A 195 14.78 -18.36 -11.51
CA ASN A 195 14.79 -19.80 -11.70
C ASN A 195 14.90 -20.61 -10.40
N GLU A 196 14.99 -19.93 -9.25
CA GLU A 196 15.21 -20.55 -7.94
C GLU A 196 14.29 -19.93 -6.89
N PHE A 197 13.64 -20.80 -6.13
CA PHE A 197 12.79 -20.43 -4.99
C PHE A 197 13.26 -21.22 -3.79
N SER A 198 13.50 -20.52 -2.68
CA SER A 198 13.77 -21.20 -1.41
C SER A 198 13.06 -20.54 -0.25
N THR A 199 12.57 -21.35 0.69
CA THR A 199 12.08 -20.86 1.98
C THR A 199 12.52 -21.78 3.09
N SER A 200 12.97 -21.22 4.20
CA SER A 200 13.25 -21.98 5.41
C SER A 200 12.77 -21.21 6.62
N GLY A 201 12.49 -21.92 7.71
CA GLY A 201 12.08 -21.27 8.93
C GLY A 201 11.72 -22.23 10.04
N SER A 202 11.38 -21.65 11.18
CA SER A 202 10.91 -22.38 12.34
C SER A 202 9.79 -21.64 13.06
N ALA A 203 8.97 -22.40 13.77
CA ALA A 203 7.97 -21.90 14.68
C ALA A 203 8.03 -22.72 15.97
N ASN A 204 7.92 -22.06 17.11
CA ASN A 204 7.95 -22.68 18.42
C ASN A 204 6.78 -22.15 19.25
N VAL A 205 6.07 -23.02 19.95
CA VAL A 205 4.98 -22.68 20.86
C VAL A 205 5.23 -23.41 22.18
N GLN A 206 5.21 -22.64 23.26
CA GLN A 206 5.30 -23.12 24.62
C GLN A 206 3.93 -22.96 25.30
N TYR A 207 3.37 -24.05 25.79
CA TYR A 207 2.05 -24.10 26.43
C TYR A 207 2.19 -24.08 27.96
N ALA A 208 1.18 -23.51 28.62
CA ALA A 208 1.12 -23.47 30.08
C ALA A 208 0.94 -24.87 30.69
N GLU A 209 0.17 -25.72 30.02
CA GLU A 209 -0.09 -27.10 30.40
C GLU A 209 0.59 -28.10 29.47
N ASP A 210 0.84 -29.29 29.99
CA ASP A 210 1.33 -30.41 29.19
C ASP A 210 0.21 -30.85 28.24
N LEU A 211 0.52 -30.91 26.94
CA LEU A 211 -0.43 -31.34 25.90
C LEU A 211 -0.79 -32.82 26.06
N GLY A 212 0.01 -33.58 26.81
CA GLY A 212 -0.09 -35.03 26.92
C GLY A 212 0.14 -35.68 25.55
N THR A 213 0.81 -35.03 24.61
CA THR A 213 1.08 -35.57 23.27
C THR A 213 2.57 -35.75 23.08
N VAL A 214 2.94 -36.86 22.45
CA VAL A 214 4.24 -37.05 21.80
C VAL A 214 3.94 -37.14 20.31
N GLN A 215 4.57 -36.28 19.54
CA GLN A 215 4.48 -36.25 18.09
C GLN A 215 5.79 -35.73 17.51
N HIS A 216 6.66 -36.64 17.10
CA HIS A 216 7.79 -36.36 16.22
C HIS A 216 7.37 -36.74 14.79
N ARG A 217 7.52 -35.83 13.83
CA ARG A 217 7.31 -36.11 12.41
C ARG A 217 8.35 -35.36 11.61
N GLU A 218 9.11 -36.06 10.80
CA GLU A 218 10.10 -35.50 9.91
C GLU A 218 9.87 -36.09 8.53
N TYR A 219 9.71 -35.24 7.52
CA TYR A 219 9.52 -35.60 6.13
C TYR A 219 10.58 -34.91 5.29
N THR A 220 11.21 -35.66 4.40
CA THR A 220 12.15 -35.13 3.40
C THR A 220 11.79 -35.70 2.05
N LEU A 221 11.38 -34.86 1.12
CA LEU A 221 11.15 -35.19 -0.29
C LEU A 221 12.31 -34.62 -1.11
N GLU A 222 12.95 -35.48 -1.89
CA GLU A 222 13.99 -35.09 -2.84
C GLU A 222 13.66 -35.71 -4.19
N GLU A 223 13.77 -34.92 -5.25
CA GLU A 223 13.74 -35.42 -6.61
C GLU A 223 15.11 -35.98 -7.00
N GLY A 224 15.08 -37.12 -7.69
CA GLY A 224 16.24 -37.69 -8.36
C GLY A 224 15.88 -38.00 -9.81
N THR A 225 16.82 -38.60 -10.56
CA THR A 225 16.58 -38.91 -11.97
C THR A 225 15.36 -39.82 -12.18
N ASN A 226 14.24 -39.23 -12.64
CA ASN A 226 12.94 -39.87 -12.90
C ASN A 226 12.30 -40.56 -11.68
N GLN A 227 12.60 -40.08 -10.47
CA GLN A 227 12.06 -40.65 -9.25
C GLN A 227 11.96 -39.59 -8.14
N TYR A 228 10.96 -39.72 -7.29
CA TYR A 228 10.83 -38.91 -6.07
C TYR A 228 11.06 -39.81 -4.88
N ARG A 229 11.90 -39.36 -3.95
CA ARG A 229 12.18 -40.08 -2.72
C ARG A 229 11.59 -39.30 -1.56
N LEU A 230 10.55 -39.87 -0.94
CA LEU A 230 10.06 -39.42 0.36
C LEU A 230 10.71 -40.25 1.46
N GLN A 231 11.38 -39.60 2.39
CA GLN A 231 11.83 -40.17 3.66
C GLN A 231 10.96 -39.62 4.78
N ALA A 232 10.50 -40.50 5.65
CA ALA A 232 9.67 -40.15 6.79
C ALA A 232 10.20 -40.80 8.06
N SER A 233 10.22 -40.03 9.15
CA SER A 233 10.45 -40.49 10.51
C SER A 233 9.29 -40.00 11.36
N GLU A 234 8.57 -40.90 12.01
CA GLU A 234 7.36 -40.58 12.77
C GLU A 234 7.38 -41.28 14.14
N GLU A 235 7.16 -40.52 15.21
CA GLU A 235 6.89 -41.04 16.54
C GLU A 235 5.61 -40.39 17.07
N TYR A 236 4.54 -41.16 17.30
CA TYR A 236 3.30 -40.58 17.83
C TYR A 236 2.36 -41.61 18.48
N TYR A 237 1.41 -41.11 19.28
CA TYR A 237 0.37 -41.95 19.86
C TYR A 237 -0.69 -42.37 18.82
N VAL A 238 -0.85 -43.67 18.65
CA VAL A 238 -1.89 -44.26 17.80
C VAL A 238 -3.17 -44.47 18.59
N SER A 239 -4.29 -43.96 18.05
CA SER A 239 -5.62 -44.22 18.61
C SER A 239 -5.89 -45.72 18.67
N SER A 240 -6.50 -46.20 19.77
CA SER A 240 -6.87 -47.61 19.94
C SER A 240 -7.77 -48.15 18.83
N TYR A 241 -8.53 -47.29 18.16
CA TYR A 241 -9.36 -47.66 17.00
C TYR A 241 -8.51 -48.12 15.80
N PHE A 242 -7.31 -47.58 15.66
CA PHE A 242 -6.40 -47.85 14.56
C PHE A 242 -5.21 -48.73 14.96
N ALA A 243 -5.09 -49.09 16.24
CA ALA A 243 -3.96 -49.88 16.72
C ALA A 243 -3.71 -51.16 15.91
N SER A 244 -4.77 -51.85 15.44
CA SER A 244 -4.63 -53.07 14.62
C SER A 244 -4.04 -52.83 13.22
N GLN A 245 -3.99 -51.58 12.75
CA GLN A 245 -3.36 -51.22 11.47
C GLN A 245 -1.85 -51.00 11.65
N TRP A 246 -1.40 -50.82 12.89
CA TRP A 246 -0.02 -50.43 13.24
C TRP A 246 0.61 -51.39 14.25
N ASP A 247 -0.03 -52.52 14.57
CA ASP A 247 0.41 -53.44 15.62
C ASP A 247 1.53 -54.39 15.20
N THR A 248 1.76 -54.53 13.89
CA THR A 248 2.88 -55.27 13.30
C THR A 248 3.51 -54.48 12.17
N GLU A 249 4.79 -54.73 11.89
CA GLU A 249 5.53 -54.13 10.78
C GLU A 249 4.85 -54.40 9.42
N GLU A 250 4.28 -55.59 9.25
CA GLU A 250 3.54 -55.98 8.03
C GLU A 250 2.27 -55.13 7.86
N ASN A 251 1.48 -54.95 8.92
CA ASN A 251 0.28 -54.11 8.89
C ASN A 251 0.63 -52.61 8.70
N ALA A 252 1.71 -52.13 9.32
CA ALA A 252 2.19 -50.77 9.15
C ALA A 252 2.64 -50.52 7.71
N THR A 253 3.38 -51.46 7.11
CA THR A 253 3.79 -51.41 5.70
C THR A 253 2.57 -51.37 4.78
N GLU A 254 1.60 -52.27 4.99
CA GLU A 254 0.36 -52.29 4.20
C GLU A 254 -0.42 -50.98 4.35
N THR A 255 -0.44 -50.39 5.54
CA THR A 255 -1.10 -49.11 5.80
C THR A 255 -0.42 -47.97 5.05
N ILE A 256 0.92 -47.91 5.06
CA ILE A 256 1.69 -46.91 4.31
C ILE A 256 1.48 -47.10 2.80
N GLU A 257 1.54 -48.33 2.29
CA GLU A 257 1.28 -48.63 0.89
C GLU A 257 -0.14 -48.19 0.48
N GLN A 258 -1.16 -48.49 1.28
CA GLN A 258 -2.53 -48.06 0.99
C GLN A 258 -2.67 -46.53 0.97
N GLN A 259 -1.99 -45.83 1.88
CA GLN A 259 -2.03 -44.37 1.93
C GLN A 259 -1.34 -43.74 0.72
N TYR A 260 -0.11 -44.16 0.42
CA TYR A 260 0.78 -43.44 -0.49
C TYR A 260 0.90 -44.06 -1.88
N ALA A 261 0.83 -45.39 -2.03
CA ALA A 261 0.90 -46.03 -3.35
C ALA A 261 -0.36 -45.79 -4.20
N SER A 262 -1.47 -45.39 -3.57
CA SER A 262 -2.68 -44.97 -4.26
C SER A 262 -2.45 -43.75 -5.15
N ILE A 263 -1.61 -42.80 -4.71
CA ILE A 263 -1.25 -41.58 -5.45
C ILE A 263 -0.48 -41.95 -6.72
N ALA A 264 0.57 -42.76 -6.57
CA ALA A 264 1.37 -43.22 -7.71
C ALA A 264 0.52 -44.00 -8.72
N SER A 265 -0.36 -44.88 -8.23
CA SER A 265 -1.24 -45.69 -9.08
C SER A 265 -2.27 -44.83 -9.82
N ALA A 266 -2.78 -43.78 -9.19
CA ALA A 266 -3.70 -42.84 -9.81
C ALA A 266 -3.02 -42.05 -10.95
N LEU A 267 -1.74 -41.74 -10.78
CA LEU A 267 -0.88 -41.11 -11.78
C LEU A 267 -0.25 -42.12 -12.75
N GLY A 268 -0.69 -43.40 -12.78
CA GLY A 268 -0.15 -44.40 -13.70
C GLY A 268 1.32 -44.79 -13.47
N GLY A 269 1.93 -44.33 -12.37
CA GLY A 269 3.27 -44.66 -11.92
C GLY A 269 3.29 -45.82 -10.93
N SER A 270 4.42 -45.95 -10.23
CA SER A 270 4.61 -46.94 -9.16
C SER A 270 5.21 -46.31 -7.91
N ALA A 271 4.87 -46.84 -6.75
CA ALA A 271 5.51 -46.51 -5.48
C ALA A 271 6.08 -47.78 -4.84
N ASP A 272 7.34 -47.72 -4.44
CA ASP A 272 8.00 -48.75 -3.63
C ASP A 272 8.16 -48.25 -2.19
N VAL A 273 7.55 -48.95 -1.24
CA VAL A 273 7.64 -48.63 0.19
C VAL A 273 8.69 -49.51 0.87
N ARG A 274 9.52 -48.92 1.73
CA ARG A 274 10.51 -49.61 2.56
C ARG A 274 10.46 -49.09 3.98
N VAL A 275 10.14 -49.95 4.95
CA VAL A 275 10.25 -49.64 6.37
C VAL A 275 11.67 -49.99 6.84
N SER A 276 12.33 -49.04 7.50
CA SER A 276 13.73 -49.14 7.94
C SER A 276 13.82 -49.42 9.44
N SER A 277 12.91 -48.83 10.21
CA SER A 277 12.76 -48.99 11.65
C SER A 277 11.28 -49.06 11.99
N TYR A 278 10.93 -49.89 12.98
CA TYR A 278 9.55 -50.06 13.45
C TYR A 278 9.54 -50.49 14.92
N SER A 279 8.76 -49.78 15.73
CA SER A 279 8.46 -50.10 17.12
C SER A 279 7.03 -49.68 17.44
N PHE A 280 6.29 -50.59 18.08
CA PHE A 280 4.92 -50.33 18.54
C PHE A 280 4.76 -50.84 19.96
N THR A 281 4.64 -49.93 20.92
CA THR A 281 4.70 -50.24 22.35
C THR A 281 3.58 -49.55 23.11
N GLU A 282 3.16 -50.14 24.25
CA GLU A 282 2.26 -49.47 25.18
C GLU A 282 3.09 -48.55 26.08
N ALA A 283 2.77 -47.26 26.08
CA ALA A 283 3.38 -46.26 26.94
C ALA A 283 2.88 -46.39 28.39
N ASP A 284 3.54 -45.71 29.34
CA ASP A 284 3.23 -45.79 30.77
C ASP A 284 1.79 -45.36 31.13
N ASP A 285 1.15 -44.59 30.26
CA ASP A 285 -0.23 -44.11 30.39
C ASP A 285 -1.27 -45.04 29.71
N GLY A 286 -0.84 -46.18 29.17
CA GLY A 286 -1.67 -47.17 28.50
C GLY A 286 -2.02 -46.85 27.04
N ARG A 287 -1.44 -45.80 26.44
CA ARG A 287 -1.60 -45.48 25.01
C ARG A 287 -0.59 -46.22 24.17
N MET A 288 -0.95 -46.53 22.93
CA MET A 288 -0.02 -47.17 21.99
C MET A 288 0.85 -46.12 21.32
N LEU A 289 2.17 -46.23 21.47
CA LEU A 289 3.18 -45.40 20.83
C LEU A 289 3.71 -46.13 19.60
N LEU A 290 3.70 -45.47 18.45
CA LEU A 290 4.34 -45.91 17.23
C LEU A 290 5.61 -45.08 17.01
N ASP A 291 6.72 -45.74 16.70
CA ASP A 291 7.97 -45.16 16.22
C ASP A 291 8.33 -45.90 14.92
N ILE A 292 8.36 -45.19 13.80
CA ILE A 292 8.52 -45.77 12.46
C ILE A 292 9.34 -44.86 11.55
N GLU A 293 10.30 -45.47 10.84
CA GLU A 293 11.04 -44.81 9.76
C GLU A 293 10.77 -45.54 8.46
N TYR A 294 10.34 -44.82 7.43
CA TYR A 294 10.04 -45.40 6.13
C TYR A 294 10.51 -44.51 4.97
N GLN A 295 10.74 -45.15 3.83
CA GLN A 295 11.08 -44.52 2.57
C GLN A 295 10.09 -44.95 1.51
N ILE A 296 9.64 -44.00 0.71
CA ILE A 296 8.81 -44.24 -0.48
C ILE A 296 9.58 -43.72 -1.69
N VAL A 297 9.69 -44.56 -2.72
CA VAL A 297 10.25 -44.16 -4.01
C VAL A 297 9.13 -44.18 -5.04
N TYR A 298 8.74 -43.01 -5.51
CA TYR A 298 7.82 -42.83 -6.63
C TYR A 298 8.59 -42.87 -7.94
N SER A 299 8.03 -43.48 -8.97
CA SER A 299 8.66 -43.55 -10.29
C SER A 299 7.62 -43.37 -11.39
N ASN A 300 8.02 -42.63 -12.44
CA ASN A 300 7.23 -42.33 -13.63
C ASN A 300 5.88 -41.66 -13.29
N ILE A 301 5.93 -40.59 -12.47
CA ILE A 301 4.73 -39.83 -12.10
C ILE A 301 4.63 -38.48 -12.81
N ASP A 302 5.72 -37.95 -13.38
CA ASP A 302 5.84 -36.56 -13.85
C ASP A 302 4.95 -36.28 -15.04
N ASP A 303 5.06 -37.10 -16.09
CA ASP A 303 4.21 -36.98 -17.29
C ASP A 303 2.72 -37.03 -16.94
N ALA A 304 2.35 -37.87 -15.97
CA ALA A 304 0.96 -38.03 -15.57
C ALA A 304 0.48 -36.89 -14.67
N LEU A 305 1.38 -36.34 -13.85
CA LEU A 305 1.12 -35.18 -13.02
C LEU A 305 0.93 -33.94 -13.91
N GLY A 306 1.80 -33.73 -14.90
CA GLY A 306 1.64 -32.70 -15.93
C GLY A 306 0.33 -32.85 -16.72
N GLN A 307 -0.01 -34.07 -17.17
CA GLN A 307 -1.29 -34.34 -17.83
C GLN A 307 -2.50 -34.08 -16.93
N GLN A 308 -2.42 -34.38 -15.64
CA GLN A 308 -3.50 -34.11 -14.70
C GLN A 308 -3.71 -32.60 -14.52
N VAL A 309 -2.63 -31.82 -14.44
CA VAL A 309 -2.69 -30.36 -14.38
C VAL A 309 -3.32 -29.81 -15.67
N ALA A 310 -2.84 -30.22 -16.83
CA ALA A 310 -3.41 -29.82 -18.13
C ALA A 310 -4.91 -30.17 -18.24
N GLN A 311 -5.31 -31.35 -17.78
CA GLN A 311 -6.72 -31.77 -17.74
C GLN A 311 -7.55 -30.91 -16.78
N SER A 312 -6.99 -30.54 -15.62
CA SER A 312 -7.67 -29.68 -14.65
C SER A 312 -7.91 -28.28 -15.20
N ILE A 313 -6.93 -27.73 -15.93
CA ILE A 313 -7.05 -26.41 -16.58
C ILE A 313 -8.10 -26.47 -17.69
N THR A 314 -8.01 -27.43 -18.61
CA THR A 314 -8.97 -27.58 -19.72
C THR A 314 -10.38 -27.94 -19.28
N SER A 315 -10.56 -28.51 -18.08
CA SER A 315 -11.87 -28.85 -17.53
C SER A 315 -12.48 -27.74 -16.66
N ALA A 316 -11.79 -26.62 -16.46
CA ALA A 316 -12.33 -25.49 -15.72
C ALA A 316 -13.52 -24.88 -16.49
N GLU A 317 -14.69 -24.80 -15.85
CA GLU A 317 -15.92 -24.33 -16.51
C GLU A 317 -15.96 -22.81 -16.73
N ASP A 318 -15.11 -22.06 -16.01
CA ASP A 318 -15.17 -20.60 -15.93
C ASP A 318 -14.11 -19.88 -16.79
N VAL A 319 -13.20 -20.62 -17.45
CA VAL A 319 -12.09 -20.05 -18.23
C VAL A 319 -11.91 -20.84 -19.53
N GLU A 320 -12.00 -20.16 -20.67
CA GLU A 320 -11.74 -20.77 -21.98
C GLU A 320 -10.24 -20.73 -22.29
N VAL A 321 -9.51 -21.78 -21.88
CA VAL A 321 -8.08 -21.93 -22.18
C VAL A 321 -7.89 -22.97 -23.29
N SER A 322 -6.99 -22.71 -24.23
CA SER A 322 -6.60 -23.69 -25.24
C SER A 322 -5.95 -24.92 -24.62
N THR A 323 -6.12 -26.04 -25.31
CA THR A 323 -5.41 -27.28 -24.95
C THR A 323 -3.89 -27.10 -25.04
N GLU A 324 -3.40 -26.25 -25.94
CA GLU A 324 -1.96 -25.98 -26.13
C GLU A 324 -1.37 -25.29 -24.89
N THR A 325 -2.00 -24.23 -24.38
CA THR A 325 -1.56 -23.54 -23.16
C THR A 325 -1.65 -24.43 -21.93
N ALA A 326 -2.72 -25.21 -21.80
CA ALA A 326 -2.85 -26.15 -20.70
C ALA A 326 -1.80 -27.27 -20.75
N GLU A 327 -1.46 -27.78 -21.94
CA GLU A 327 -0.37 -28.74 -22.15
C GLU A 327 0.99 -28.11 -21.82
N ALA A 328 1.24 -26.85 -22.20
CA ALA A 328 2.47 -26.14 -21.85
C ALA A 328 2.66 -26.00 -20.33
N VAL A 329 1.59 -25.67 -19.58
CA VAL A 329 1.64 -25.65 -18.11
C VAL A 329 1.91 -27.06 -17.56
N GLY A 330 1.28 -28.08 -18.13
CA GLY A 330 1.52 -29.48 -17.75
C GLY A 330 2.96 -29.92 -17.95
N ASP A 331 3.54 -29.61 -19.11
CA ASP A 331 4.94 -29.89 -19.44
C ASP A 331 5.89 -29.13 -18.50
N ALA A 332 5.60 -27.85 -18.23
CA ALA A 332 6.39 -27.05 -17.30
C ALA A 332 6.37 -27.58 -15.85
N VAL A 333 5.23 -28.11 -15.39
CA VAL A 333 5.15 -28.78 -14.08
C VAL A 333 6.00 -30.05 -14.06
N ALA A 334 6.07 -30.80 -15.17
CA ALA A 334 6.92 -31.97 -15.28
C ALA A 334 8.43 -31.63 -15.37
N GLU A 335 8.77 -30.40 -15.73
CA GLU A 335 10.15 -29.89 -15.77
C GLU A 335 10.62 -29.22 -14.47
N LEU A 336 9.71 -28.96 -13.52
CA LEU A 336 10.01 -28.41 -12.20
C LEU A 336 10.90 -29.37 -11.40
N ASN A 337 12.03 -28.87 -10.88
CA ASN A 337 12.92 -29.68 -10.05
C ASN A 337 12.65 -29.41 -8.58
N VAL A 338 12.29 -30.47 -7.84
CA VAL A 338 12.16 -30.43 -6.38
C VAL A 338 13.49 -30.82 -5.75
N ASP A 339 14.37 -29.84 -5.55
CA ASP A 339 15.69 -30.08 -4.94
C ASP A 339 15.54 -30.64 -3.52
N ARG A 340 14.66 -30.02 -2.72
CA ARG A 340 14.34 -30.48 -1.36
C ARG A 340 13.04 -29.89 -0.86
N VAL A 341 12.21 -30.73 -0.24
CA VAL A 341 11.14 -30.31 0.69
C VAL A 341 11.35 -31.05 2.00
N HIS A 342 11.80 -30.33 3.01
CA HIS A 342 12.00 -30.82 4.35
C HIS A 342 11.01 -30.15 5.29
N ALA A 343 10.30 -30.95 6.08
CA ALA A 343 9.36 -30.47 7.09
C ALA A 343 9.50 -31.32 8.34
N LYS A 344 9.56 -30.67 9.49
CA LYS A 344 9.71 -31.30 10.79
C LYS A 344 8.74 -30.69 11.79
N LEU A 345 8.16 -31.55 12.62
CA LEU A 345 7.26 -31.21 13.71
C LEU A 345 7.62 -32.05 14.93
N ASP A 346 7.92 -31.37 16.04
CA ASP A 346 8.19 -31.94 17.34
C ASP A 346 7.22 -31.37 18.36
N ALA A 347 6.28 -32.19 18.85
CA ALA A 347 5.45 -31.83 19.99
C ALA A 347 5.71 -32.81 21.12
N GLU A 348 6.25 -32.31 22.23
CA GLU A 348 6.51 -33.09 23.43
C GLU A 348 6.25 -32.24 24.68
N GLY A 349 5.50 -32.82 25.61
CA GLY A 349 5.17 -32.18 26.88
C GLY A 349 4.45 -30.85 26.67
N LYS A 350 5.15 -29.75 26.98
CA LYS A 350 4.63 -28.39 26.88
C LYS A 350 5.08 -27.63 25.63
N SER A 351 5.91 -28.21 24.78
CA SER A 351 6.49 -27.51 23.62
C SER A 351 6.06 -28.13 22.31
N MET A 352 5.80 -27.28 21.32
CA MET A 352 5.58 -27.66 19.93
C MET A 352 6.51 -26.83 19.04
N GLN A 353 7.40 -27.49 18.32
CA GLN A 353 8.34 -26.90 17.38
C GLN A 353 8.03 -27.42 15.99
N ALA A 354 7.99 -26.54 15.01
CA ALA A 354 7.91 -26.87 13.60
C ALA A 354 9.07 -26.21 12.86
N SER A 355 9.66 -26.89 11.89
CA SER A 355 10.66 -26.29 11.00
C SER A 355 10.47 -26.77 9.58
N TRP A 356 10.78 -25.93 8.61
CA TRP A 356 10.70 -26.27 7.19
C TRP A 356 11.91 -25.74 6.44
N ASP A 357 12.23 -26.41 5.33
CA ASP A 357 13.25 -26.01 4.35
C ASP A 357 12.80 -26.52 2.98
N VAL A 358 12.48 -25.61 2.08
CA VAL A 358 11.95 -25.89 0.73
C VAL A 358 12.87 -25.21 -0.26
N GLN A 359 13.31 -25.95 -1.26
CA GLN A 359 14.17 -25.50 -2.36
C GLN A 359 13.62 -26.08 -3.65
N LEU A 360 13.27 -25.20 -4.58
CA LEU A 360 12.76 -25.52 -5.90
C LEU A 360 13.60 -24.80 -6.93
N SER A 361 13.91 -25.48 -8.03
CA SER A 361 14.65 -24.91 -9.14
C SER A 361 14.04 -25.26 -10.49
N GLY A 362 14.38 -24.47 -11.51
CA GLY A 362 13.91 -24.70 -12.87
C GLY A 362 12.41 -24.45 -13.04
N TYR A 363 11.80 -23.60 -12.21
CA TYR A 363 10.38 -23.25 -12.35
C TYR A 363 10.13 -22.16 -13.42
N GLU A 364 11.17 -21.71 -14.13
CA GLU A 364 11.07 -20.72 -15.21
C GLU A 364 10.03 -21.08 -16.28
N PRO A 365 10.04 -22.30 -16.87
CA PRO A 365 9.03 -22.68 -17.85
C PRO A 365 7.59 -22.60 -17.30
N LEU A 366 7.43 -22.79 -15.98
CA LEU A 366 6.14 -22.72 -15.31
C LEU A 366 5.65 -21.28 -15.15
N VAL A 367 6.56 -20.33 -14.93
CA VAL A 367 6.22 -18.90 -14.93
C VAL A 367 5.79 -18.47 -16.33
N ASP A 368 6.57 -18.84 -17.35
CA ASP A 368 6.27 -18.48 -18.74
C ASP A 368 4.92 -19.05 -19.20
N ALA A 369 4.67 -20.34 -18.95
CA ALA A 369 3.39 -20.97 -19.24
C ALA A 369 2.25 -20.37 -18.39
N GLY A 370 2.55 -19.91 -17.18
CA GLY A 370 1.60 -19.19 -16.31
C GLY A 370 1.18 -17.83 -16.87
N PHE A 371 2.10 -17.09 -17.48
CA PHE A 371 1.76 -15.85 -18.18
C PHE A 371 0.89 -16.11 -19.41
N ASP A 372 1.24 -17.12 -20.22
CA ASP A 372 0.42 -17.52 -21.38
C ASP A 372 -0.99 -17.93 -20.95
N LEU A 373 -1.10 -18.68 -19.83
CA LEU A 373 -2.37 -19.07 -19.24
C LEU A 373 -3.19 -17.86 -18.76
N ALA A 374 -2.56 -16.92 -18.06
CA ALA A 374 -3.25 -15.73 -17.54
C ALA A 374 -3.72 -14.81 -18.68
N GLU A 375 -2.92 -14.71 -19.74
CA GLU A 375 -3.23 -13.91 -20.92
C GLU A 375 -4.41 -14.50 -21.68
N GLU A 376 -4.45 -15.82 -21.86
CA GLU A 376 -5.57 -16.49 -22.52
C GLU A 376 -6.84 -16.54 -21.65
N ALA A 377 -6.67 -16.57 -20.33
CA ALA A 377 -7.79 -16.59 -19.40
C ALA A 377 -8.56 -15.26 -19.31
N SER A 378 -8.00 -14.15 -19.83
CA SER A 378 -8.57 -12.82 -19.71
C SER A 378 -8.77 -12.15 -21.06
N ASP A 379 -10.02 -11.74 -21.34
CA ASP A 379 -10.34 -10.86 -22.47
C ASP A 379 -10.15 -9.37 -22.14
N ASP A 380 -9.79 -9.03 -20.89
CA ASP A 380 -9.58 -7.65 -20.44
C ASP A 380 -8.20 -7.14 -20.86
N GLU A 381 -8.18 -6.16 -21.76
CA GLU A 381 -6.95 -5.54 -22.29
C GLU A 381 -6.03 -5.00 -21.18
N ASN A 382 -6.58 -4.50 -20.07
CA ASN A 382 -5.79 -4.02 -18.94
C ASN A 382 -5.06 -5.17 -18.21
N VAL A 383 -5.69 -6.33 -18.13
CA VAL A 383 -5.07 -7.53 -17.53
C VAL A 383 -3.96 -8.04 -18.44
N THR A 384 -4.18 -8.09 -19.76
CA THR A 384 -3.17 -8.48 -20.74
C THR A 384 -1.94 -7.56 -20.70
N GLU A 385 -2.13 -6.24 -20.64
CA GLU A 385 -1.05 -5.26 -20.52
C GLU A 385 -0.25 -5.43 -19.21
N GLN A 386 -0.94 -5.72 -18.10
CA GLN A 386 -0.29 -6.03 -16.82
C GLN A 386 0.55 -7.32 -16.90
N ILE A 387 0.07 -8.34 -17.63
CA ILE A 387 0.79 -9.59 -17.84
C ILE A 387 2.03 -9.35 -18.71
N GLU A 388 1.94 -8.56 -19.79
CA GLU A 388 3.10 -8.18 -20.61
C GLU A 388 4.13 -7.42 -19.79
N THR A 389 3.69 -6.51 -18.92
CA THR A 389 4.56 -5.80 -17.97
C THR A 389 5.22 -6.76 -16.99
N ALA A 390 4.46 -7.70 -16.41
CA ALA A 390 4.99 -8.72 -15.51
C ALA A 390 6.02 -9.63 -16.20
N ARG A 391 5.74 -10.05 -17.44
CA ARG A 391 6.67 -10.83 -18.27
C ARG A 391 7.95 -10.06 -18.54
N THR A 392 7.85 -8.78 -18.87
CA THR A 392 9.02 -7.92 -19.12
C THR A 392 9.88 -7.75 -17.86
N ASN A 393 9.26 -7.56 -16.69
CA ASN A 393 9.95 -7.53 -15.41
C ASN A 393 10.62 -8.87 -15.08
N TYR A 394 9.95 -9.99 -15.35
CA TYR A 394 10.51 -11.33 -15.14
C TYR A 394 11.74 -11.59 -16.03
N GLU A 395 11.68 -11.21 -17.31
CA GLU A 395 12.81 -11.30 -18.24
C GLU A 395 13.98 -10.39 -17.85
N ALA A 396 13.71 -9.22 -17.27
CA ALA A 396 14.75 -8.38 -16.69
C ALA A 396 15.37 -9.05 -15.46
N MET A 397 14.55 -9.62 -14.56
CA MET A 397 15.02 -10.35 -13.36
C MET A 397 15.94 -11.52 -13.74
N LYS A 398 15.57 -12.25 -14.79
CA LYS A 398 16.37 -13.35 -15.35
C LYS A 398 17.69 -12.88 -15.94
N ALA A 399 17.66 -11.81 -16.74
CA ALA A 399 18.87 -11.29 -17.39
C ALA A 399 19.88 -10.69 -16.39
N SER A 400 19.40 -10.20 -15.25
CA SER A 400 20.23 -9.57 -14.21
C SER A 400 20.63 -10.48 -13.05
N ASP A 401 20.22 -11.75 -13.04
CA ASP A 401 20.33 -12.64 -11.88
C ASP A 401 19.78 -11.99 -10.59
N PHE A 402 18.64 -11.31 -10.71
CA PHE A 402 18.07 -10.55 -9.60
C PHE A 402 17.46 -11.49 -8.55
N VAL A 403 17.78 -11.23 -7.27
CA VAL A 403 17.32 -12.03 -6.14
C VAL A 403 16.69 -11.12 -5.11
N GLN A 404 15.50 -11.51 -4.64
CA GLN A 404 14.79 -10.89 -3.54
C GLN A 404 14.86 -11.80 -2.33
N THR A 405 15.21 -11.24 -1.18
CA THR A 405 15.27 -11.97 0.08
C THR A 405 14.39 -11.28 1.11
N TYR A 406 13.51 -12.06 1.72
CA TYR A 406 12.64 -11.66 2.83
C TYR A 406 13.05 -12.47 4.06
N SER A 407 13.24 -11.80 5.18
CA SER A 407 13.53 -12.43 6.47
C SER A 407 12.58 -11.88 7.51
N TRP A 408 12.10 -12.74 8.41
CA TRP A 408 11.24 -12.30 9.51
C TRP A 408 11.57 -13.05 10.79
N GLU A 409 11.31 -12.38 11.91
CA GLU A 409 11.29 -12.97 13.23
C GLU A 409 10.09 -12.37 13.98
N GLY A 410 9.43 -13.17 14.80
CA GLY A 410 8.27 -12.76 15.57
C GLY A 410 8.19 -13.54 16.85
N SER A 411 7.83 -12.90 17.96
CA SER A 411 7.60 -13.57 19.22
C SER A 411 6.47 -12.92 20.00
N VAL A 412 5.75 -13.74 20.75
CA VAL A 412 4.77 -13.31 21.75
C VAL A 412 5.08 -14.04 23.04
N SER A 413 5.02 -13.34 24.16
CA SER A 413 5.31 -13.90 25.48
C SER A 413 4.50 -13.19 26.56
N SER A 414 4.27 -13.88 27.68
CA SER A 414 3.65 -13.29 28.87
C SER A 414 4.73 -12.98 29.92
N PRO A 415 5.33 -11.78 29.95
CA PRO A 415 6.33 -11.43 30.96
C PRO A 415 5.78 -11.42 32.40
N SER A 416 4.48 -11.20 32.58
CA SER A 416 3.74 -11.30 33.85
C SER A 416 2.36 -11.92 33.61
N GLU A 417 1.58 -12.15 34.67
CA GLU A 417 0.22 -12.72 34.56
C GLU A 417 -0.72 -11.84 33.71
N ASP A 418 -0.55 -10.51 33.81
CA ASP A 418 -1.46 -9.53 33.21
C ASP A 418 -0.84 -8.78 32.02
N ALA A 419 0.40 -9.10 31.60
CA ALA A 419 1.08 -8.42 30.51
C ALA A 419 1.46 -9.37 29.38
N VAL A 420 1.28 -8.89 28.14
CA VAL A 420 1.66 -9.54 26.89
C VAL A 420 2.71 -8.67 26.21
N ARG A 421 3.85 -9.27 25.87
CA ARG A 421 4.88 -8.66 25.02
C ARG A 421 4.86 -9.31 23.65
N VAL A 422 4.81 -8.48 22.61
CA VAL A 422 4.89 -8.87 21.21
C VAL A 422 6.14 -8.20 20.62
N GLN A 423 6.97 -8.99 19.96
CA GLN A 423 8.15 -8.51 19.26
C GLN A 423 8.13 -9.03 17.83
N GLY A 424 8.64 -8.24 16.90
CA GLY A 424 8.76 -8.63 15.50
C GLY A 424 9.85 -7.87 14.79
N SER A 425 10.51 -8.54 13.85
CA SER A 425 11.42 -7.94 12.89
C SER A 425 11.07 -8.47 11.49
N PHE A 426 11.16 -7.60 10.50
CA PHE A 426 11.00 -7.93 9.10
C PHE A 426 12.07 -7.21 8.31
N GLN A 427 12.67 -7.92 7.36
CA GLN A 427 13.70 -7.39 6.50
C GLN A 427 13.46 -7.84 5.06
N PHE A 428 13.60 -6.90 4.13
CA PHE A 428 13.63 -7.12 2.69
C PHE A 428 14.96 -6.58 2.17
N ASP A 429 15.69 -7.40 1.43
CA ASP A 429 16.91 -6.99 0.74
C ASP A 429 16.90 -7.54 -0.68
N THR A 430 17.67 -6.90 -1.55
CA THR A 430 17.84 -7.30 -2.94
C THR A 430 19.30 -7.56 -3.27
N GLN A 431 19.55 -8.43 -4.24
CA GLN A 431 20.87 -8.65 -4.85
C GLN A 431 20.77 -8.41 -6.35
N ASN A 432 21.82 -7.82 -6.93
CA ASN A 432 21.89 -7.42 -8.34
C ASN A 432 20.79 -6.41 -8.79
N TYR A 433 20.30 -5.58 -7.87
CA TYR A 433 19.27 -4.58 -8.16
C TYR A 433 19.71 -3.55 -9.23
N GLU A 434 20.96 -3.07 -9.18
CA GLU A 434 21.50 -2.15 -10.19
C GLU A 434 21.45 -2.75 -11.61
N ALA A 435 21.80 -4.03 -11.75
CA ALA A 435 21.74 -4.73 -13.03
C ALA A 435 20.29 -4.90 -13.49
N TYR A 436 19.37 -5.19 -12.56
CA TYR A 436 17.94 -5.28 -12.86
C TYR A 436 17.36 -3.96 -13.38
N VAL A 437 17.67 -2.84 -12.72
CA VAL A 437 17.27 -1.49 -13.16
C VAL A 437 17.80 -1.19 -14.55
N ALA A 438 19.07 -1.50 -14.83
CA ALA A 438 19.65 -1.32 -16.16
C ALA A 438 18.97 -2.18 -17.24
N GLU A 439 18.57 -3.42 -16.91
CA GLU A 439 17.82 -4.29 -17.81
C GLU A 439 16.40 -3.74 -18.07
N LEU A 440 15.73 -3.17 -17.07
CA LEU A 440 14.44 -2.48 -17.24
C LEU A 440 14.56 -1.26 -18.16
N GLU A 441 15.53 -0.39 -17.93
CA GLU A 441 15.77 0.79 -18.78
C GLU A 441 16.08 0.39 -20.23
N SER A 442 16.85 -0.69 -20.43
CA SER A 442 17.16 -1.20 -21.77
C SER A 442 15.94 -1.76 -22.52
N ARG A 443 14.87 -2.07 -21.79
CA ARG A 443 13.57 -2.56 -22.29
C ARG A 443 12.53 -1.44 -22.34
N ASP A 444 12.95 -0.18 -22.15
CA ASP A 444 12.07 0.99 -22.07
C ASP A 444 11.00 0.86 -20.97
N VAL A 445 11.27 0.10 -19.91
CA VAL A 445 10.40 0.00 -18.74
C VAL A 445 10.75 1.13 -17.76
N PRO A 446 9.78 1.97 -17.34
CA PRO A 446 10.04 3.04 -16.40
C PRO A 446 10.60 2.50 -15.09
N THR A 447 11.81 2.93 -14.73
CA THR A 447 12.39 2.66 -13.42
C THR A 447 11.91 3.74 -12.46
N GLY A 448 11.21 3.33 -11.41
CA GLY A 448 10.72 4.28 -10.42
C GLY A 448 11.89 5.04 -9.77
N GLY A 449 11.70 6.33 -9.48
CA GLY A 449 12.72 7.16 -8.85
C GLY A 449 13.19 6.65 -7.48
N SER A 450 14.17 7.37 -6.92
CA SER A 450 14.68 7.08 -5.57
C SER A 450 13.62 7.39 -4.53
N VAL A 451 13.41 6.48 -3.58
CA VAL A 451 12.44 6.61 -2.49
C VAL A 451 13.13 6.29 -1.18
N SER A 452 12.91 7.12 -0.16
CA SER A 452 13.24 6.77 1.21
C SER A 452 12.02 7.00 2.10
N PHE A 453 11.79 6.09 3.04
CA PHE A 453 10.75 6.21 4.04
C PHE A 453 11.35 5.79 5.39
N SER A 454 11.08 6.55 6.43
CA SER A 454 11.36 6.19 7.82
C SER A 454 10.16 6.55 8.67
N ALA A 455 9.79 5.69 9.59
CA ALA A 455 8.77 5.96 10.59
C ALA A 455 9.16 5.33 11.91
N THR A 456 9.03 6.10 12.98
CA THR A 456 9.25 5.63 14.34
C THR A 456 8.00 5.88 15.17
N ALA A 457 7.72 5.00 16.13
CA ALA A 457 6.70 5.26 17.15
C ALA A 457 7.17 4.67 18.47
N GLN A 458 7.31 5.50 19.50
CA GLN A 458 7.84 5.07 20.79
C GLN A 458 7.09 5.67 21.97
N THR A 459 7.03 4.93 23.06
CA THR A 459 6.52 5.43 24.33
C THR A 459 7.57 6.30 25.04
N GLU A 460 7.25 7.56 25.30
CA GLU A 460 8.03 8.49 26.11
C GLU A 460 7.24 8.91 27.35
N GLY A 461 7.50 8.24 28.49
CA GLY A 461 6.82 8.54 29.74
C GLY A 461 5.32 8.20 29.69
N GLU A 462 4.47 9.23 29.70
CA GLU A 462 3.00 9.09 29.62
C GLU A 462 2.45 9.33 28.21
N GLU A 463 3.33 9.48 27.22
CA GLU A 463 2.99 9.85 25.85
C GLU A 463 3.56 8.81 24.86
N VAL A 464 2.94 8.73 23.69
CA VAL A 464 3.45 8.04 22.51
C VAL A 464 3.84 9.12 21.52
N VAL A 465 5.09 9.09 21.08
CA VAL A 465 5.66 9.99 20.07
C VAL A 465 5.84 9.19 18.80
N ALA A 466 5.32 9.68 17.69
CA ALA A 466 5.45 9.11 16.36
C ALA A 466 6.11 10.11 15.43
N GLU A 467 7.15 9.68 14.73
CA GLU A 467 7.85 10.49 13.73
C GLU A 467 7.78 9.77 12.38
N MET A 468 7.67 10.54 11.31
CA MET A 468 7.63 10.03 9.95
C MET A 468 8.45 10.94 9.06
N GLU A 469 9.25 10.36 8.18
CA GLU A 469 9.92 11.06 7.10
C GLU A 469 9.76 10.24 5.83
N TYR A 470 9.51 10.92 4.72
CA TYR A 470 9.49 10.31 3.41
C TYR A 470 10.13 11.26 2.39
N SER A 471 10.84 10.68 1.43
CA SER A 471 11.38 11.41 0.29
C SER A 471 11.21 10.59 -0.98
N VAL A 472 10.85 11.27 -2.06
CA VAL A 472 10.80 10.73 -3.41
C VAL A 472 11.58 11.69 -4.30
N GLU A 473 12.50 11.15 -5.07
CA GLU A 473 13.29 11.88 -6.07
C GLU A 473 13.11 11.17 -7.41
N GLN A 474 12.50 11.87 -8.37
CA GLN A 474 12.23 11.34 -9.69
C GLN A 474 12.28 12.48 -10.70
N GLU A 475 12.84 12.24 -11.88
CA GLU A 475 12.76 13.19 -12.98
C GLU A 475 11.30 13.39 -13.39
N ASN A 476 10.88 14.66 -13.53
CA ASN A 476 9.53 15.04 -13.93
C ASN A 476 8.43 14.41 -13.05
N LEU A 477 8.67 14.31 -11.73
CA LEU A 477 7.74 13.74 -10.76
C LEU A 477 6.32 14.33 -10.88
N VAL A 478 6.24 15.64 -11.05
CA VAL A 478 4.96 16.35 -11.20
C VAL A 478 4.28 16.00 -12.51
N ASP A 479 5.00 16.04 -13.63
CA ASP A 479 4.42 15.73 -14.94
C ASP A 479 3.96 14.27 -15.01
N GLY A 480 4.74 13.33 -14.49
CA GLY A 480 4.36 11.91 -14.42
C GLY A 480 3.11 11.66 -13.56
N ALA A 481 2.95 12.39 -12.46
CA ALA A 481 1.74 12.32 -11.64
C ALA A 481 0.51 12.89 -12.36
N LEU A 482 0.67 13.97 -13.13
CA LEU A 482 -0.39 14.56 -13.92
C LEU A 482 -0.80 13.68 -15.10
N ASP A 483 0.16 13.06 -15.78
CA ASP A 483 -0.09 12.11 -16.87
C ASP A 483 -0.86 10.89 -16.37
N SER A 484 -0.45 10.32 -15.22
CA SER A 484 -1.19 9.23 -14.55
C SER A 484 -2.62 9.64 -14.18
N PHE A 485 -2.80 10.88 -13.71
CA PHE A 485 -4.12 11.42 -13.39
C PHE A 485 -5.00 11.56 -14.65
N MET A 486 -4.44 12.07 -15.76
CA MET A 486 -5.16 12.18 -17.03
C MET A 486 -5.60 10.81 -17.55
N GLU A 487 -4.72 9.81 -17.48
CA GLU A 487 -5.01 8.44 -17.92
C GLU A 487 -6.15 7.80 -17.09
N SER A 488 -6.13 8.04 -15.76
CA SER A 488 -7.21 7.59 -14.87
C SER A 488 -8.54 8.30 -15.16
N ALA A 489 -8.51 9.60 -15.46
CA ALA A 489 -9.68 10.40 -15.78
C ALA A 489 -10.29 9.99 -17.12
N ASP A 490 -9.45 9.68 -18.11
CA ASP A 490 -9.89 9.17 -19.41
C ASP A 490 -10.53 7.78 -19.28
N SER A 491 -9.98 6.91 -18.41
CA SER A 491 -10.55 5.60 -18.12
C SER A 491 -11.91 5.69 -17.41
N ALA A 492 -12.06 6.59 -16.44
CA ALA A 492 -13.30 6.80 -15.67
C ALA A 492 -14.44 7.46 -16.48
N SER A 493 -14.10 8.18 -17.55
CA SER A 493 -15.05 8.92 -18.39
C SER A 493 -16.00 8.05 -19.22
N THR A 494 -15.72 6.75 -19.33
CA THR A 494 -16.55 5.80 -20.08
C THR A 494 -17.87 5.45 -19.37
N GLY A 495 -18.01 5.72 -18.06
CA GLY A 495 -19.18 5.30 -17.26
C GLY A 495 -20.06 6.43 -16.69
N THR A 496 -19.53 7.62 -16.50
CA THR A 496 -20.23 8.77 -15.90
C THR A 496 -19.91 10.01 -16.72
N GLY A 497 -20.93 10.70 -17.22
CA GLY A 497 -20.80 11.89 -18.08
C GLY A 497 -20.23 13.14 -17.38
N ALA A 498 -19.15 12.96 -16.61
CA ALA A 498 -18.34 14.03 -16.07
C ALA A 498 -17.60 14.74 -17.20
N ASN A 499 -17.54 16.07 -17.11
CA ASN A 499 -17.01 16.97 -18.13
C ASN A 499 -15.46 16.89 -18.16
N THR A 500 -14.92 15.84 -18.77
CA THR A 500 -13.46 15.60 -18.89
C THR A 500 -12.73 16.73 -19.59
N ASP A 501 -13.39 17.47 -20.47
CA ASP A 501 -12.82 18.62 -21.17
C ASP A 501 -12.39 19.76 -20.22
N SER A 502 -13.06 19.95 -19.08
CA SER A 502 -12.66 20.96 -18.09
C SER A 502 -11.46 20.51 -17.27
N VAL A 503 -11.41 19.21 -16.92
CA VAL A 503 -10.27 18.61 -16.22
C VAL A 503 -9.02 18.65 -17.11
N LYS A 504 -9.15 18.27 -18.39
CA LYS A 504 -8.05 18.33 -19.37
C LYS A 504 -7.51 19.75 -19.55
N ARG A 505 -8.39 20.74 -19.73
CA ARG A 505 -7.99 22.15 -19.84
C ARG A 505 -7.25 22.65 -18.60
N PHE A 506 -7.69 22.25 -17.41
CA PHE A 506 -7.02 22.62 -16.16
C PHE A 506 -5.65 21.97 -16.03
N VAL A 507 -5.52 20.67 -16.32
CA VAL A 507 -4.22 19.97 -16.25
C VAL A 507 -3.26 20.50 -17.32
N GLU A 508 -3.72 20.77 -18.54
CA GLU A 508 -2.90 21.45 -19.57
C GLU A 508 -2.45 22.84 -19.12
N ALA A 509 -3.32 23.61 -18.46
CA ALA A 509 -2.97 24.92 -17.92
C ALA A 509 -1.93 24.81 -16.80
N PHE A 510 -2.02 23.76 -15.97
CA PHE A 510 -1.06 23.47 -14.92
C PHE A 510 0.30 23.04 -15.49
N GLN A 511 0.34 22.12 -16.46
CA GLN A 511 1.59 21.72 -17.13
C GLN A 511 2.29 22.93 -17.78
N ARG A 512 1.52 23.83 -18.40
CA ARG A 512 2.06 25.07 -18.99
C ARG A 512 2.37 26.17 -17.97
N SER A 513 2.07 25.94 -16.69
CA SER A 513 2.31 26.93 -15.63
C SER A 513 3.72 26.89 -15.07
N GLU A 514 4.52 25.90 -15.48
CA GLU A 514 5.92 25.72 -15.06
C GLU A 514 6.00 25.74 -13.52
N PHE A 515 5.41 24.72 -12.90
CA PHE A 515 5.41 24.55 -11.45
C PHE A 515 6.84 24.51 -10.89
N GLU A 516 7.13 25.40 -9.95
CA GLU A 516 8.46 25.49 -9.33
C GLU A 516 8.48 24.73 -8.00
N LYS A 517 7.59 25.11 -7.08
CA LYS A 517 7.60 24.60 -5.70
C LYS A 517 6.25 24.77 -5.02
N ALA A 518 5.87 23.78 -4.24
CA ALA A 518 4.78 23.87 -3.26
C ALA A 518 5.27 23.44 -1.88
N LYS A 519 4.67 24.02 -0.85
CA LYS A 519 4.91 23.66 0.54
C LYS A 519 3.61 23.66 1.29
N MET A 520 3.44 22.67 2.16
CA MET A 520 2.30 22.54 3.04
C MET A 520 2.82 22.23 4.45
N ASN A 521 2.25 22.91 5.44
CA ASN A 521 2.49 22.70 6.85
C ASN A 521 1.16 22.51 7.56
N VAL A 522 1.08 21.50 8.41
CA VAL A 522 -0.02 21.28 9.34
C VAL A 522 0.58 21.30 10.74
N ASN A 523 0.01 22.09 11.64
CA ASN A 523 0.37 22.08 13.05
C ASN A 523 -0.90 21.87 13.87
N VAL A 524 -0.84 20.95 14.81
CA VAL A 524 -1.92 20.63 15.74
C VAL A 524 -1.41 20.95 17.14
N GLY A 525 -1.94 21.99 17.75
CA GLY A 525 -1.75 22.34 19.15
C GLY A 525 -2.85 21.74 20.03
N SER A 526 -2.80 22.00 21.34
CA SER A 526 -3.84 21.55 22.28
C SER A 526 -5.21 22.16 22.00
N ASP A 527 -5.22 23.41 21.55
CA ASP A 527 -6.42 24.24 21.44
C ASP A 527 -6.61 24.84 20.03
N GLU A 528 -5.61 24.72 19.15
CA GLU A 528 -5.63 25.34 17.81
C GLU A 528 -5.04 24.36 16.77
N VAL A 529 -5.65 24.31 15.59
CA VAL A 529 -5.07 23.71 14.38
C VAL A 529 -4.69 24.83 13.42
N THR A 530 -3.45 24.81 12.94
CA THR A 530 -2.99 25.68 11.85
C THR A 530 -2.69 24.85 10.61
N PHE A 531 -3.34 25.17 9.51
CA PHE A 531 -3.02 24.71 8.17
C PHE A 531 -2.43 25.87 7.37
N GLN A 532 -1.25 25.68 6.79
CA GLN A 532 -0.64 26.66 5.91
C GLN A 532 -0.13 25.96 4.64
N ALA A 533 -0.44 26.49 3.48
CA ALA A 533 0.04 25.98 2.21
C ALA A 533 0.45 27.12 1.28
N GLY A 534 1.35 26.84 0.35
CA GLY A 534 1.71 27.78 -0.69
C GLY A 534 2.23 27.07 -1.92
N ALA A 535 2.16 27.74 -3.07
CA ALA A 535 2.74 27.28 -4.32
C ALA A 535 3.30 28.44 -5.13
N SER A 536 4.28 28.13 -5.96
CA SER A 536 4.96 29.02 -6.89
C SER A 536 5.02 28.40 -8.27
N PHE A 537 4.84 29.25 -9.27
CA PHE A 537 4.75 28.92 -10.69
C PHE A 537 5.55 29.97 -11.46
N GLU A 538 6.36 29.55 -12.42
CA GLU A 538 7.09 30.52 -13.25
C GLU A 538 6.14 31.26 -14.22
N ASN A 539 5.03 30.63 -14.63
CA ASN A 539 4.17 31.17 -15.67
C ASN A 539 2.66 30.89 -15.49
N MET A 540 1.95 31.70 -14.72
CA MET A 540 0.49 31.56 -14.60
C MET A 540 -0.33 32.15 -15.77
N THR A 541 0.29 32.59 -16.88
CA THR A 541 -0.48 33.15 -18.01
C THR A 541 -1.41 32.13 -18.66
N SER A 542 -1.07 30.84 -18.58
CA SER A 542 -1.93 29.74 -19.04
C SER A 542 -3.20 29.61 -18.21
N PHE A 543 -3.12 29.87 -16.89
CA PHE A 543 -4.27 29.94 -16.00
C PHE A 543 -5.14 31.17 -16.27
N ARG A 544 -4.53 32.29 -16.66
CA ARG A 544 -5.26 33.52 -17.01
C ARG A 544 -6.31 33.27 -18.11
N ALA A 545 -5.97 32.51 -19.13
CA ALA A 545 -6.88 32.17 -20.22
C ALA A 545 -8.07 31.30 -19.76
N VAL A 546 -7.84 30.37 -18.82
CA VAL A 546 -8.91 29.52 -18.25
C VAL A 546 -9.84 30.36 -17.36
N MET A 547 -9.27 31.24 -16.54
CA MET A 547 -10.02 32.10 -15.61
C MET A 547 -10.74 33.26 -16.32
N GLN A 548 -10.26 33.68 -17.49
CA GLN A 548 -10.88 34.73 -18.31
C GLN A 548 -12.28 34.33 -18.81
N ASP A 549 -12.45 33.05 -19.18
CA ASP A 549 -13.74 32.52 -19.61
C ASP A 549 -14.77 32.55 -18.47
N GLU A 550 -14.32 32.49 -17.22
CA GLU A 550 -15.18 32.48 -16.04
C GLU A 550 -15.47 33.91 -15.55
N PHE A 551 -14.47 34.77 -15.41
CA PHE A 551 -14.66 36.10 -14.79
C PHE A 551 -14.83 37.26 -15.79
N GLY A 552 -14.84 37.00 -17.10
CA GLY A 552 -15.04 38.02 -18.14
C GLY A 552 -13.85 38.98 -18.35
N GLY A 553 -12.70 38.67 -17.75
CA GLY A 553 -11.48 39.48 -17.82
C GLY A 553 -10.26 38.78 -17.20
N ASP A 554 -9.11 39.45 -17.27
CA ASP A 554 -7.83 38.88 -16.86
C ASP A 554 -7.65 39.00 -15.34
N ILE A 555 -7.82 37.90 -14.59
CA ILE A 555 -7.59 37.95 -13.14
C ILE A 555 -6.12 38.23 -12.86
N ALA A 556 -5.87 39.28 -12.08
CA ALA A 556 -4.53 39.66 -11.64
C ALA A 556 -4.23 39.12 -10.23
N SER A 557 -5.20 39.18 -9.32
CA SER A 557 -5.04 38.67 -7.96
C SER A 557 -6.37 38.37 -7.27
N MET A 558 -6.35 37.43 -6.34
CA MET A 558 -7.44 37.18 -5.38
C MET A 558 -6.91 37.27 -3.96
N ASN A 559 -7.74 37.79 -3.05
CA ASN A 559 -7.47 37.74 -1.62
C ASN A 559 -8.78 37.54 -0.87
N ALA A 560 -8.91 36.46 -0.09
CA ALA A 560 -10.00 36.26 0.83
C ALA A 560 -9.50 36.24 2.27
N ASN A 561 -10.23 36.89 3.17
CA ASN A 561 -10.01 36.79 4.60
C ASN A 561 -11.11 35.92 5.20
N LEU A 562 -10.73 34.98 6.05
CA LEU A 562 -11.63 34.07 6.76
C LEU A 562 -11.86 34.57 8.20
N GLY A 563 -13.11 34.54 8.66
CA GLY A 563 -13.53 34.92 10.02
C GLY A 563 -14.96 35.48 10.06
N GLU A 564 -15.31 36.20 11.15
CA GLU A 564 -16.65 36.76 11.38
C GLU A 564 -17.13 37.76 10.28
N ASP A 565 -16.19 38.39 9.58
CA ASP A 565 -16.44 39.31 8.46
C ASP A 565 -15.73 38.78 7.18
N SER A 566 -16.01 37.53 6.81
CA SER A 566 -15.36 36.89 5.66
C SER A 566 -15.65 37.65 4.35
N LYS A 567 -14.60 38.16 3.71
CA LYS A 567 -14.67 38.90 2.44
C LYS A 567 -13.63 38.40 1.46
N ALA A 568 -14.03 38.22 0.21
CA ALA A 568 -13.13 37.94 -0.90
C ALA A 568 -13.06 39.12 -1.87
N TYR A 569 -11.84 39.45 -2.29
CA TYR A 569 -11.52 40.51 -3.24
C TYR A 569 -10.90 39.88 -4.48
N VAL A 570 -11.49 40.11 -5.65
CA VAL A 570 -10.97 39.61 -6.94
C VAL A 570 -10.65 40.82 -7.81
N ALA A 571 -9.37 41.00 -8.13
CA ALA A 571 -8.91 42.06 -9.02
C ALA A 571 -8.83 41.53 -10.46
N VAL A 572 -9.57 42.18 -11.36
CA VAL A 572 -9.68 41.83 -12.78
C VAL A 572 -9.12 42.99 -13.61
N GLU A 573 -8.07 42.74 -14.37
CA GLU A 573 -7.49 43.68 -15.31
C GLU A 573 -8.28 43.70 -16.63
N GLY A 574 -8.53 44.90 -17.15
CA GLY A 574 -9.20 45.07 -18.44
C GLY A 574 -10.61 44.50 -18.51
N ALA A 575 -11.31 44.41 -17.37
CA ALA A 575 -12.71 43.95 -17.30
C ALA A 575 -13.64 44.80 -18.17
N PHE A 576 -13.33 46.09 -18.34
CA PHE A 576 -14.13 47.05 -19.09
C PHE A 576 -13.29 47.95 -20.01
N GLY A 577 -13.95 48.68 -20.91
CA GLY A 577 -13.30 49.76 -21.66
C GLY A 577 -12.93 50.95 -20.75
N GLU A 578 -11.99 51.80 -21.23
CA GLU A 578 -11.64 53.05 -20.53
C GLU A 578 -12.89 53.89 -20.26
N ASN A 579 -13.08 54.32 -19.01
CA ASN A 579 -14.28 55.05 -18.55
C ASN A 579 -15.60 54.29 -18.81
N ALA A 580 -15.65 53.03 -18.37
CA ALA A 580 -16.82 52.17 -18.44
C ALA A 580 -18.10 52.88 -17.95
N SER A 581 -19.19 52.70 -18.70
CA SER A 581 -20.49 53.23 -18.29
C SER A 581 -21.20 52.28 -17.32
N GLU A 582 -22.10 52.79 -16.47
CA GLU A 582 -22.89 51.95 -15.56
C GLU A 582 -23.66 50.86 -16.30
N SER A 583 -24.17 51.16 -17.50
CA SER A 583 -24.85 50.20 -18.36
C SER A 583 -23.94 49.10 -18.91
N GLU A 584 -22.65 49.38 -19.04
CA GLU A 584 -21.64 48.40 -19.48
C GLU A 584 -21.27 47.48 -18.31
N VAL A 585 -21.07 48.06 -17.12
CA VAL A 585 -20.78 47.31 -15.89
C VAL A 585 -21.95 46.41 -15.48
N ARG A 586 -23.19 46.92 -15.53
CA ARG A 586 -24.42 46.16 -15.23
C ARG A 586 -24.76 45.07 -16.27
N ALA A 587 -24.09 45.06 -17.42
CA ALA A 587 -24.25 44.01 -18.43
C ALA A 587 -23.25 42.87 -18.25
N HIS A 588 -22.31 42.99 -17.30
CA HIS A 588 -21.30 41.99 -17.01
C HIS A 588 -21.89 40.81 -16.21
N GLU A 589 -21.41 39.61 -16.46
CA GLU A 589 -21.95 38.36 -15.89
C GLU A 589 -21.77 38.29 -14.37
N ALA A 590 -20.62 38.75 -13.86
CA ALA A 590 -20.36 38.86 -12.43
C ALA A 590 -21.14 39.98 -11.70
N VAL A 591 -22.02 40.73 -12.38
CA VAL A 591 -22.78 41.85 -11.79
C VAL A 591 -24.27 41.54 -11.84
N GLY A 592 -24.85 41.32 -10.67
CA GLY A 592 -26.27 41.03 -10.48
C GLY A 592 -27.13 42.29 -10.34
N GLU A 593 -28.44 42.07 -10.17
CA GLU A 593 -29.38 43.16 -9.89
C GLU A 593 -29.08 43.82 -8.52
N ASP A 594 -28.61 43.02 -7.56
CA ASP A 594 -28.35 43.45 -6.18
C ASP A 594 -26.92 43.95 -5.93
N THR A 595 -26.01 43.84 -6.90
CA THR A 595 -24.63 44.32 -6.80
C THR A 595 -24.56 45.85 -6.67
N GLU A 596 -23.80 46.36 -5.71
CA GLU A 596 -23.46 47.78 -5.60
C GLU A 596 -22.33 48.15 -6.57
N VAL A 597 -22.55 49.15 -7.43
CA VAL A 597 -21.61 49.52 -8.50
C VAL A 597 -20.98 50.88 -8.19
N HIS A 598 -19.65 50.91 -8.09
CA HIS A 598 -18.86 52.12 -7.91
C HIS A 598 -18.06 52.44 -9.18
N LEU A 599 -18.52 53.44 -9.94
CA LEU A 599 -17.87 53.86 -11.18
C LEU A 599 -16.67 54.80 -10.94
N PRO A 600 -15.83 55.02 -11.97
CA PRO A 600 -14.73 55.98 -11.85
C PRO A 600 -15.24 57.38 -11.48
N GLY A 601 -14.80 57.89 -10.32
CA GLY A 601 -15.19 59.18 -9.76
C GLY A 601 -16.30 59.12 -8.69
N ASP A 602 -16.98 57.98 -8.52
CA ASP A 602 -17.94 57.76 -7.42
C ASP A 602 -17.27 57.37 -6.11
N TRP A 603 -16.02 56.90 -6.19
CA TRP A 603 -15.18 56.51 -5.07
C TRP A 603 -13.78 57.11 -5.24
N ASP A 604 -13.07 57.33 -4.12
CA ASP A 604 -11.70 57.84 -4.13
C ASP A 604 -10.71 56.68 -3.94
N PRO A 605 -9.87 56.36 -4.94
CA PRO A 605 -8.85 55.31 -4.85
C PRO A 605 -7.82 55.52 -3.74
N ALA A 606 -7.63 56.75 -3.27
CA ALA A 606 -6.75 57.03 -2.14
C ALA A 606 -7.41 56.74 -0.78
N SER A 607 -8.73 56.59 -0.74
CA SER A 607 -9.51 56.38 0.48
C SER A 607 -9.90 54.91 0.71
N GLN A 608 -9.95 54.11 -0.36
CA GLN A 608 -10.32 52.70 -0.33
C GLN A 608 -9.08 51.85 -0.68
N SER A 609 -8.63 51.02 0.26
CA SER A 609 -7.55 50.07 0.02
C SER A 609 -8.12 48.65 -0.02
N PHE A 610 -7.94 47.95 -1.13
CA PHE A 610 -8.29 46.54 -1.24
C PHE A 610 -7.13 45.68 -0.73
N PRO A 611 -7.37 44.77 0.22
CA PRO A 611 -6.38 43.79 0.63
C PRO A 611 -5.86 43.00 -0.57
N LYS A 612 -4.56 42.75 -0.57
CA LYS A 612 -3.89 41.89 -1.56
C LYS A 612 -3.08 40.85 -0.79
N MET A 613 -2.79 39.73 -1.44
CA MET A 613 -1.90 38.71 -0.90
C MET A 613 -0.55 39.32 -0.51
N ASP A 614 -0.07 39.00 0.68
CA ASP A 614 1.29 39.32 1.12
C ASP A 614 2.28 38.41 0.39
N GLN A 615 2.88 38.94 -0.68
CA GLN A 615 3.81 38.19 -1.51
C GLN A 615 5.15 37.93 -0.80
N GLU A 616 5.55 38.82 0.11
CA GLU A 616 6.80 38.66 0.87
C GLU A 616 6.63 37.50 1.85
N GLU A 617 5.51 37.45 2.58
CA GLU A 617 5.16 36.32 3.44
C GLU A 617 5.06 35.00 2.65
N ALA A 618 4.43 35.01 1.48
CA ALA A 618 4.30 33.82 0.63
C ALA A 618 5.68 33.29 0.14
N ARG A 619 6.57 34.19 -0.30
CA ARG A 619 7.93 33.84 -0.75
C ARG A 619 8.80 33.35 0.40
N ASP A 620 8.75 34.03 1.55
CA ASP A 620 9.46 33.63 2.76
C ASP A 620 9.01 32.24 3.23
N TYR A 621 7.70 31.97 3.19
CA TYR A 621 7.14 30.67 3.54
C TYR A 621 7.65 29.56 2.62
N LEU A 622 7.64 29.79 1.30
CA LEU A 622 8.14 28.86 0.29
C LEU A 622 9.68 28.74 0.29
N GLY A 623 10.39 29.73 0.87
CA GLY A 623 11.85 29.78 0.90
C GLY A 623 12.44 29.93 -0.49
N ILE A 624 11.87 30.84 -1.30
CA ILE A 624 12.32 31.17 -2.66
C ILE A 624 13.07 32.51 -2.57
N GLU A 625 14.32 32.56 -3.05
CA GLU A 625 15.10 33.80 -3.11
C GLU A 625 14.61 34.70 -4.26
N GLU A 626 14.72 36.03 -4.14
CA GLU A 626 14.35 36.95 -5.22
C GLU A 626 15.05 36.57 -6.54
N PRO A 627 14.33 36.56 -7.68
CA PRO A 627 14.96 36.29 -8.96
C PRO A 627 15.96 37.41 -9.32
N GLU A 628 17.25 37.12 -9.15
CA GLU A 628 18.33 37.87 -9.78
C GLU A 628 18.23 37.66 -11.29
N THR A 629 17.82 38.70 -12.02
CA THR A 629 17.79 38.69 -13.50
C THR A 629 19.16 38.33 -14.07
N SER A 630 19.31 37.18 -14.73
CA SER A 630 20.42 36.91 -15.65
C SER A 630 20.14 35.73 -16.61
N ASP A 631 20.30 36.04 -17.90
CA ASP A 631 20.28 35.16 -19.08
C ASP A 631 21.06 33.84 -18.93
N GLY A 632 20.55 32.75 -19.51
CA GLY A 632 21.42 31.66 -19.98
C GLY A 632 20.78 30.31 -20.25
N THR A 633 20.14 30.16 -21.41
CA THR A 633 19.93 28.94 -22.22
C THR A 633 20.76 27.70 -21.84
N ASP A 634 20.10 26.57 -21.57
CA ASP A 634 20.59 25.27 -22.05
C ASP A 634 19.40 24.36 -22.39
N SER A 635 19.56 23.59 -23.46
CA SER A 635 18.50 22.85 -24.14
C SER A 635 18.87 21.37 -24.19
N GLY A 636 18.07 20.51 -23.54
CA GLY A 636 18.20 19.05 -23.53
C GLY A 636 16.97 18.37 -24.11
N THR A 637 17.20 17.50 -25.08
CA THR A 637 16.21 16.82 -25.95
C THR A 637 15.35 15.78 -25.22
N GLU A 638 14.06 15.79 -25.54
CA GLU A 638 12.98 14.91 -25.06
C GLU A 638 13.14 13.44 -25.48
N GLY A 639 12.88 12.53 -24.54
CA GLY A 639 12.46 11.16 -24.78
C GLY A 639 11.09 10.96 -24.12
N THR A 640 10.05 10.79 -24.93
CA THR A 640 8.67 10.54 -24.49
C THR A 640 8.53 9.07 -24.08
N GLY A 641 8.25 8.81 -22.81
CA GLY A 641 7.90 7.50 -22.29
C GLY A 641 6.79 7.63 -21.24
N SER A 642 5.71 6.87 -21.43
CA SER A 642 4.58 6.75 -20.51
C SER A 642 5.03 6.10 -19.20
N GLY A 643 4.78 6.76 -18.07
CA GLY A 643 5.20 6.30 -16.75
C GLY A 643 4.05 6.21 -15.77
N GLY A 644 3.22 5.17 -15.88
CA GLY A 644 2.40 4.71 -14.77
C GLY A 644 3.33 4.25 -13.63
N LEU A 645 3.06 4.72 -12.41
CA LEU A 645 3.82 4.39 -11.19
C LEU A 645 4.11 2.87 -11.07
N PRO A 646 5.35 2.40 -11.30
CA PRO A 646 5.66 0.99 -11.15
C PRO A 646 6.05 0.68 -9.70
N GLY A 647 5.33 -0.27 -9.12
CA GLY A 647 5.91 -1.25 -8.23
C GLY A 647 6.35 -0.75 -6.86
N PHE A 648 5.42 -0.17 -6.10
CA PHE A 648 5.29 -0.53 -4.69
C PHE A 648 3.83 -0.86 -4.44
N GLY A 649 3.55 -2.14 -4.24
CA GLY A 649 2.45 -2.44 -3.35
C GLY A 649 2.68 -1.64 -2.06
N VAL A 650 1.63 -1.01 -1.56
CA VAL A 650 1.64 -0.23 -0.33
C VAL A 650 1.56 -1.07 0.98
N PRO A 651 1.85 -2.40 1.11
CA PRO A 651 1.64 -3.05 2.40
C PRO A 651 2.55 -2.56 3.54
N ALA A 652 3.80 -2.15 3.26
CA ALA A 652 4.76 -1.83 4.33
C ALA A 652 4.46 -0.49 5.03
N ALA A 653 4.07 0.54 4.27
CA ALA A 653 3.67 1.84 4.82
C ALA A 653 2.30 1.78 5.51
N PHE A 654 1.37 0.93 5.01
CA PHE A 654 0.08 0.73 5.67
C PHE A 654 0.17 -0.08 6.97
N ALA A 655 1.15 -0.97 7.15
CA ALA A 655 1.29 -1.73 8.40
C ALA A 655 1.61 -0.83 9.61
N ALA A 656 2.50 0.15 9.44
CA ALA A 656 2.83 1.12 10.48
C ALA A 656 1.66 2.08 10.78
N VAL A 657 0.98 2.58 9.75
CA VAL A 657 -0.19 3.46 9.90
C VAL A 657 -1.40 2.70 10.45
N ALA A 658 -1.61 1.44 10.10
CA ALA A 658 -2.69 0.61 10.63
C ALA A 658 -2.44 0.21 12.09
N ALA A 659 -1.20 -0.06 12.50
CA ALA A 659 -0.85 -0.31 13.91
C ALA A 659 -1.14 0.92 14.78
N VAL A 660 -0.75 2.12 14.32
CA VAL A 660 -1.04 3.39 15.01
C VAL A 660 -2.53 3.72 14.98
N SER A 661 -3.22 3.49 13.85
CA SER A 661 -4.66 3.74 13.71
C SER A 661 -5.51 2.78 14.55
N ALA A 662 -5.13 1.50 14.68
CA ALA A 662 -5.83 0.53 15.52
C ALA A 662 -5.70 0.87 17.02
N LEU A 663 -4.54 1.38 17.46
CA LEU A 663 -4.32 1.87 18.83
C LEU A 663 -5.11 3.15 19.12
N LEU A 664 -5.26 4.04 18.14
CA LEU A 664 -6.04 5.28 18.27
C LEU A 664 -7.57 5.04 18.19
N LEU A 665 -8.02 4.17 17.29
CA LEU A 665 -9.45 3.86 17.10
C LEU A 665 -10.03 2.95 18.19
N GLY A 666 -9.20 2.13 18.86
CA GLY A 666 -9.61 1.33 20.01
C GLY A 666 -10.16 2.18 21.18
N ARG A 667 -9.74 3.45 21.28
CA ARG A 667 -10.16 4.39 22.34
C ARG A 667 -11.44 5.17 22.01
N LEU A 668 -11.78 5.31 20.73
CA LEU A 668 -13.02 6.00 20.31
C LEU A 668 -14.26 5.13 20.49
N ARG A 669 -14.11 3.80 20.48
CA ARG A 669 -15.23 2.86 20.68
C ARG A 669 -15.54 2.56 22.15
N SER A 670 -14.60 2.74 23.07
CA SER A 670 -14.80 2.47 24.50
C SER A 670 -15.42 3.64 25.28
N ARG A 671 -15.87 4.70 24.60
CA ARG A 671 -16.53 5.86 25.22
C ARG A 671 -18.05 5.90 25.02
N ASP A 672 -18.61 4.92 24.32
CA ASP A 672 -20.06 4.80 24.03
C ASP A 672 -20.73 3.57 24.70
N GLU A 673 -20.12 2.95 25.71
CA GLU A 673 -20.79 2.00 26.63
C GLU A 673 -20.76 2.46 28.09
#